data_AF-A0A2N1MAR9-F1
#
_entry.id   AF-A0A2N1MAR9-F1
#
_cell.length_a   1.000
_cell.length_b   1.000
_cell.length_c   1.000
_cell.angle_alpha   90.00
_cell.angle_beta   90.00
_cell.angle_gamma   90.00
#
_symmetry.space_group_name_H-M   'P 1'
#
loop_
_entity.id
_entity.type
_entity.pdbx_description
1 polymer ?
#
loop_
_entity_poly.entity_id
_entity_poly.type
_entity_poly.pdbx_seq_one_letter_code
_entity_poly.pdbx_strand_id
1 'polypeptide(L)'
;MSIDGTPINLWCLEYGSSSFSVTIGNDNSIFDLKKAIFKEISVPDNVKAKDLRLWNVNFDENQESNSPDELLNDNNEIKTGSQKVGETFYGVQGNNIRVVVRAPVVTEQPVAGIGSLTSGIAGLQLQVREIWVRYGDTDAVCFGQKELEKENIRHLHDLKMLVKGKLQSLKGFSEELIRLRKGEDVLRISTPIIDLFNTEDEALEIITIEGNDDGSSSSEEKGEESASNIEPNRIEGAFQVKYQGTTLETFYSRLKQFHDQWCQQLKPYAPYLTIIQSSGSGKTRLVGELRTKGTYILYICKRQGSSSGYPASTPYAQKILETIRDYKFGALLYIAIKEIKNKNWSAEEFWNIQIKDDHKTECNEFWQSVFESLLQQKKISSGYSNENFVKKLFPNIEIPIVCCIDEAHELLTKAKDDEAYFVQWRRQIREITWGGFFNILLSTNGKIGNFLPPVTKDTRSARAHDFVIFPAYLDVNTIDVLASLVENVGKEYDHERVVYLGIPLWGSLAQAGVSIIDLVHLASQKIRNFNKKDNDYLANLACIACSLSLEVSPRIAEVDSLIASHMATALGVSLDRTSILCTYPSDTILASGALKGIIDAGWENCLDTLLELFSRGVVEAGERGELVNRILFLKAYADALKECFPSSPLTYLQKVPLKSFLKSLLCEEIDGLDELLKRMGIDQAEIGFNNWTSLLATNQDYVKSGGMKFSCY
;
A
#
# COMPACT_ATOMS: atom_id res chain seq x y z
N MET A 1 31.85 45.08 25.73
CA MET A 1 30.57 44.49 26.16
C MET A 1 30.08 43.61 25.01
N SER A 2 30.21 42.29 25.13
CA SER A 2 29.62 41.33 24.19
C SER A 2 28.11 41.26 24.46
N ILE A 3 27.29 41.45 23.44
CA ILE A 3 25.81 41.40 23.52
C ILE A 3 25.35 39.99 23.12
N ASP A 4 26.06 38.96 23.56
CA ASP A 4 25.74 37.58 23.23
C ASP A 4 24.82 37.01 24.32
N GLY A 5 23.57 36.75 23.96
CA GLY A 5 22.60 36.01 24.78
C GLY A 5 21.28 36.72 25.10
N THR A 6 21.12 38.01 24.79
CA THR A 6 19.83 38.70 25.06
C THR A 6 18.80 38.33 24.00
N PRO A 7 17.63 37.77 24.35
CA PRO A 7 16.58 37.49 23.38
C PRO A 7 16.03 38.77 22.76
N ILE A 8 15.75 38.72 21.47
CA ILE A 8 15.09 39.79 20.72
C ILE A 8 13.58 39.55 20.69
N ASN A 9 12.79 40.60 20.91
CA ASN A 9 11.34 40.56 20.72
C ASN A 9 11.01 41.14 19.35
N LEU A 10 10.39 40.35 18.48
CA LEU A 10 10.03 40.74 17.12
C LEU A 10 8.51 40.85 17.02
N TRP A 11 8.02 41.99 16.55
CA TRP A 11 6.62 42.14 16.15
C TRP A 11 6.41 41.59 14.74
N CYS A 12 5.48 40.66 14.61
CA CYS A 12 5.13 39.95 13.39
C CYS A 12 3.71 40.30 12.97
N LEU A 13 3.45 40.31 11.67
CA LEU A 13 2.12 40.48 11.08
C LEU A 13 1.81 39.28 10.19
N GLU A 14 0.76 38.53 10.50
CA GLU A 14 0.21 37.55 9.56
C GLU A 14 -0.55 38.29 8.46
N TYR A 15 -0.21 38.02 7.20
CA TYR A 15 -0.80 38.73 6.07
C TYR A 15 -2.33 38.51 6.01
N GLY A 16 -3.10 39.58 6.17
CA GLY A 16 -4.57 39.54 6.22
C GLY A 16 -5.16 39.29 7.62
N SER A 17 -4.33 39.36 8.67
CA SER A 17 -4.69 39.08 10.07
C SER A 17 -4.06 40.13 11.01
N SER A 18 -4.13 39.92 12.33
CA SER A 18 -3.58 40.84 13.35
C SER A 18 -2.09 40.64 13.63
N SER A 19 -1.42 41.67 14.13
CA SER A 19 -0.03 41.59 14.60
C SER A 19 0.12 40.86 15.94
N PHE A 20 1.27 40.24 16.17
CA PHE A 20 1.63 39.49 17.37
C PHE A 20 3.14 39.59 17.63
N SER A 21 3.62 39.29 18.84
CA SER A 21 5.05 39.38 19.17
C SER A 21 5.67 38.01 19.45
N VAL A 22 6.86 37.75 18.92
CA VAL A 22 7.64 36.53 19.15
C VAL A 22 8.97 36.90 19.79
N THR A 23 9.27 36.29 20.95
CA THR A 23 10.57 36.42 21.60
C THR A 23 11.48 35.24 21.22
N ILE A 24 12.68 35.51 20.72
CA ILE A 24 13.61 34.48 20.25
C ILE A 24 15.08 34.88 20.55
N GLY A 25 15.97 33.89 20.72
CA GLY A 25 17.39 34.15 20.95
C GLY A 25 18.12 34.64 19.68
N ASN A 26 19.09 35.54 19.84
CA ASN A 26 19.90 36.06 18.72
C ASN A 26 20.69 34.97 17.97
N ASP A 27 21.09 33.91 18.66
CA ASP A 27 21.84 32.78 18.07
C ASP A 27 20.96 31.75 17.36
N ASN A 28 19.63 31.86 17.47
CA ASN A 28 18.71 30.93 16.81
C ASN A 28 18.70 31.17 15.29
N SER A 29 18.40 30.13 14.53
CA SER A 29 18.28 30.23 13.07
C SER A 29 16.94 30.85 12.66
N ILE A 30 16.85 31.36 11.42
CA ILE A 30 15.57 31.78 10.82
C ILE A 30 14.58 30.60 10.77
N PHE A 31 15.04 29.36 10.66
CA PHE A 31 14.16 28.19 10.75
C PHE A 31 13.53 28.04 12.15
N ASP A 32 14.26 28.35 13.21
CA ASP A 32 13.71 28.35 14.57
C ASP A 32 12.74 29.53 14.79
N LEU A 33 12.98 30.68 14.15
CA LEU A 33 12.02 31.78 14.07
C LEU A 33 10.72 31.34 13.39
N LYS A 34 10.81 30.64 12.25
CA LYS A 34 9.63 30.06 11.58
C LYS A 34 8.85 29.11 12.49
N LYS A 35 9.52 28.26 13.28
CA LYS A 35 8.85 27.39 14.27
C LYS A 35 8.18 28.16 15.39
N ALA A 36 8.79 29.24 15.86
CA ALA A 36 8.20 30.09 16.90
C ALA A 36 6.95 30.80 16.39
N ILE A 37 7.01 31.39 15.19
CA ILE A 37 5.87 32.00 14.50
C ILE A 37 4.76 30.98 14.23
N PHE A 38 5.10 29.77 13.78
CA PHE A 38 4.13 28.70 13.48
C PHE A 38 3.27 28.31 14.69
N LYS A 39 3.73 28.53 15.91
CA LYS A 39 2.94 28.27 17.13
C LYS A 39 1.89 29.34 17.42
N GLU A 40 2.08 30.55 16.89
CA GLU A 40 1.23 31.72 17.14
C GLU A 40 0.18 31.95 16.05
N ILE A 41 0.31 31.29 14.88
CA ILE A 41 -0.62 31.42 13.74
C ILE A 41 -1.41 30.13 13.50
N SER A 42 -2.63 30.26 12.97
CA SER A 42 -3.47 29.12 12.59
C SER A 42 -3.25 28.75 11.12
N VAL A 43 -2.67 27.59 10.85
CA VAL A 43 -2.38 27.11 9.49
C VAL A 43 -2.96 25.71 9.23
N PRO A 44 -3.31 25.36 7.97
CA PRO A 44 -3.83 24.03 7.63
C PRO A 44 -2.85 22.88 7.95
N ASP A 45 -3.38 21.69 8.28
CA ASP A 45 -2.62 20.51 8.76
C ASP A 45 -1.49 20.03 7.81
N ASN A 46 -1.55 20.40 6.53
CA ASN A 46 -0.56 20.04 5.52
C ASN A 46 0.61 21.04 5.39
N VAL A 47 0.54 22.20 6.05
CA VAL A 47 1.60 23.22 6.04
C VAL A 47 2.53 23.00 7.22
N LYS A 48 3.85 22.92 6.98
CA LYS A 48 4.88 22.82 8.03
C LYS A 48 5.55 24.18 8.23
N ALA A 49 6.18 24.39 9.39
CA ALA A 49 6.91 25.63 9.69
C ALA A 49 7.92 26.05 8.62
N LYS A 50 8.58 25.10 7.93
CA LYS A 50 9.50 25.39 6.82
C LYS A 50 8.82 26.07 5.63
N ASP A 51 7.54 25.82 5.43
CA ASP A 51 6.75 26.26 4.28
C ASP A 51 6.25 27.71 4.43
N LEU A 52 6.42 28.32 5.62
CA LEU A 52 6.14 29.74 5.85
C LEU A 52 7.12 30.62 5.07
N ARG A 53 6.62 31.66 4.41
CA ARG A 53 7.43 32.74 3.82
C ARG A 53 7.46 33.93 4.76
N LEU A 54 8.65 34.50 4.95
CA LEU A 54 8.92 35.62 5.86
C LEU A 54 9.54 36.77 5.07
N TRP A 55 9.07 38.00 5.31
CA TRP A 55 9.68 39.22 4.78
C TRP A 55 10.21 40.07 5.92
N ASN A 56 11.45 40.53 5.81
CA ASN A 56 12.05 41.48 6.73
C ASN A 56 11.59 42.90 6.38
N VAL A 57 10.85 43.53 7.28
CA VAL A 57 10.23 44.84 7.06
C VAL A 57 10.51 45.77 8.24
N ASN A 58 10.15 47.05 8.10
CA ASN A 58 10.18 48.00 9.19
C ASN A 58 9.12 49.08 8.97
N PHE A 59 7.93 48.89 9.53
CA PHE A 59 6.88 49.92 9.49
C PHE A 59 6.04 49.93 10.77
N ASP A 60 5.48 51.09 11.08
CA ASP A 60 4.56 51.30 12.21
C ASP A 60 3.12 51.03 11.75
N GLU A 61 2.43 50.11 12.43
CA GLU A 61 1.05 49.72 12.11
C GLU A 61 0.06 50.90 12.32
N ASN A 62 0.44 51.95 13.05
CA ASN A 62 -0.41 53.12 13.33
C ASN A 62 -0.34 54.24 12.27
N GLN A 63 0.44 54.09 11.19
CA GLN A 63 0.49 55.07 10.10
C GLN A 63 -0.34 54.61 8.88
N GLU A 64 -1.39 55.36 8.54
CA GLU A 64 -2.38 55.04 7.48
C GLU A 64 -1.81 54.91 6.05
N SER A 65 -0.53 55.23 5.82
CA SER A 65 0.07 55.31 4.48
C SER A 65 0.85 54.06 4.01
N ASN A 66 0.92 52.98 4.80
CA ASN A 66 1.73 51.80 4.45
C ASN A 66 0.85 50.56 4.22
N SER A 67 0.57 50.23 2.96
CA SER A 67 0.06 48.89 2.60
C SER A 67 1.21 47.88 2.66
N PRO A 68 1.04 46.69 3.30
CA PRO A 68 2.04 45.63 3.27
C PRO A 68 2.42 45.18 1.85
N ASP A 69 1.56 45.41 0.85
CA ASP A 69 1.73 44.91 -0.52
C ASP A 69 2.97 45.45 -1.23
N GLU A 70 3.37 46.70 -0.97
CA GLU A 70 4.57 47.29 -1.58
C GLU A 70 5.86 46.71 -0.97
N LEU A 71 5.79 46.15 0.24
CA LEU A 71 6.93 45.61 1.00
C LEU A 71 7.15 44.10 0.78
N LEU A 72 6.15 43.37 0.24
CA LEU A 72 6.18 41.94 -0.07
C LEU A 72 6.84 41.65 -1.42
N ASN A 73 8.07 42.11 -1.60
CA ASN A 73 8.87 41.89 -2.80
C ASN A 73 10.06 40.94 -2.55
N ASP A 74 10.67 40.45 -3.63
CA ASP A 74 11.76 39.46 -3.57
C ASP A 74 13.04 39.97 -2.89
N ASN A 75 13.19 41.29 -2.74
CA ASN A 75 14.36 41.89 -2.09
C ASN A 75 14.26 41.84 -0.56
N ASN A 76 13.02 41.86 -0.02
CA ASN A 76 12.76 41.82 1.41
C ASN A 76 12.45 40.40 1.92
N GLU A 77 12.26 39.43 1.03
CA GLU A 77 12.00 38.04 1.42
C GLU A 77 13.26 37.37 2.02
N ILE A 78 13.11 36.74 3.18
CA ILE A 78 14.19 36.01 3.85
C ILE A 78 14.33 34.62 3.21
N LYS A 79 15.25 34.50 2.25
CA LYS A 79 15.45 33.28 1.43
C LYS A 79 16.28 32.19 2.12
N THR A 80 17.16 32.55 3.05
CA THR A 80 18.12 31.61 3.66
C THR A 80 17.72 31.25 5.09
N GLY A 81 17.35 29.98 5.32
CA GLY A 81 16.88 29.51 6.62
C GLY A 81 17.95 29.30 7.70
N SER A 82 19.23 29.23 7.32
CA SER A 82 20.37 28.99 8.22
C SER A 82 20.99 30.27 8.82
N GLN A 83 20.56 31.44 8.36
CA GLN A 83 21.02 32.72 8.93
C GLN A 83 20.58 32.85 10.39
N LYS A 84 21.41 33.52 11.21
CA LYS A 84 21.08 33.80 12.61
C LYS A 84 20.11 34.97 12.72
N VAL A 85 19.15 34.88 13.63
CA VAL A 85 18.17 35.94 13.88
C VAL A 85 18.86 37.27 14.25
N GLY A 86 19.91 37.23 15.07
CA GLY A 86 20.65 38.42 15.49
C GLY A 86 21.39 39.13 14.35
N GLU A 87 21.75 38.41 13.29
CA GLU A 87 22.35 38.99 12.07
C GLU A 87 21.28 39.61 11.17
N THR A 88 20.13 38.94 11.03
CA THR A 88 19.02 39.39 10.18
C THR A 88 18.26 40.59 10.74
N PHE A 89 18.14 40.69 12.07
CA PHE A 89 17.38 41.74 12.77
C PHE A 89 18.26 42.56 13.72
N TYR A 90 19.49 42.86 13.32
CA TYR A 90 20.44 43.61 14.13
C TYR A 90 19.94 45.04 14.45
N GLY A 91 20.04 45.44 15.72
CA GLY A 91 19.76 46.82 16.16
C GLY A 91 18.28 47.21 16.19
N VAL A 92 17.35 46.26 16.13
CA VAL A 92 15.91 46.52 16.20
C VAL A 92 15.51 46.99 17.60
N GLN A 93 14.94 48.19 17.69
CA GLN A 93 14.29 48.75 18.88
C GLN A 93 12.95 49.38 18.48
N GLY A 94 11.95 49.33 19.38
CA GLY A 94 10.59 49.86 19.16
C GLY A 94 9.54 48.79 18.81
N ASN A 95 8.30 49.23 18.55
CA ASN A 95 7.13 48.36 18.34
C ASN A 95 6.75 48.18 16.85
N ASN A 96 7.63 48.56 15.92
CA ASN A 96 7.36 48.41 14.49
C ASN A 96 7.28 46.93 14.10
N ILE A 97 6.41 46.60 13.13
CA ILE A 97 6.37 45.28 12.52
C ILE A 97 7.70 45.04 11.80
N ARG A 98 8.33 43.91 12.12
CA ARG A 98 9.62 43.47 11.56
C ARG A 98 9.52 42.27 10.64
N VAL A 99 8.46 41.49 10.78
CA VAL A 99 8.26 40.29 9.98
C VAL A 99 6.84 40.24 9.46
N VAL A 100 6.65 40.21 8.14
CA VAL A 100 5.36 39.80 7.57
C VAL A 100 5.44 38.32 7.23
N VAL A 101 4.41 37.56 7.61
CA VAL A 101 4.34 36.12 7.44
C VAL A 101 3.20 35.79 6.47
N ARG A 102 3.48 34.95 5.48
CA ARG A 102 2.44 34.38 4.61
C ARG A 102 2.54 32.86 4.61
N ALA A 103 1.45 32.21 5.01
CA ALA A 103 1.26 30.78 4.79
C ALA A 103 0.80 30.54 3.34
N PRO A 104 1.26 29.46 2.68
CA PRO A 104 0.78 29.11 1.36
C PRO A 104 -0.72 28.80 1.40
N VAL A 105 -1.53 29.59 0.69
CA VAL A 105 -2.98 29.37 0.58
C VAL A 105 -3.24 28.21 -0.38
N VAL A 106 -4.04 27.24 0.05
CA VAL A 106 -4.60 26.23 -0.84
C VAL A 106 -5.71 26.90 -1.66
N THR A 107 -5.41 27.38 -2.87
CA THR A 107 -6.45 27.89 -3.78
C THR A 107 -6.77 26.87 -4.86
N GLU A 108 -8.03 26.42 -4.85
CA GLU A 108 -8.74 25.93 -6.03
C GLU A 108 -8.62 26.96 -7.18
N GLN A 109 -8.44 26.48 -8.41
CA GLN A 109 -8.49 27.31 -9.62
C GLN A 109 -9.87 27.98 -9.77
N PRO A 110 -9.94 29.23 -10.29
CA PRO A 110 -10.64 29.39 -11.58
C PRO A 110 -10.12 30.51 -12.52
N VAL A 111 -10.22 30.18 -13.82
CA VAL A 111 -10.60 30.95 -15.03
C VAL A 111 -10.12 32.41 -15.22
N ALA A 112 -9.46 32.64 -16.37
CA ALA A 112 -8.96 33.92 -16.85
C ALA A 112 -10.03 34.86 -17.44
N GLY A 113 -9.80 36.17 -17.24
CA GLY A 113 -10.09 37.20 -18.24
C GLY A 113 -11.12 38.28 -17.85
N ILE A 114 -10.64 39.53 -17.71
CA ILE A 114 -10.93 40.69 -18.60
C ILE A 114 -10.71 42.01 -17.81
N GLY A 115 -9.77 42.82 -18.32
CA GLY A 115 -9.94 44.27 -18.45
C GLY A 115 -9.43 45.17 -17.31
N SER A 116 -8.20 45.67 -17.43
CA SER A 116 -8.02 47.12 -17.58
C SER A 116 -6.65 47.44 -18.20
N LEU A 117 -6.71 48.29 -19.21
CA LEU A 117 -5.66 48.62 -20.17
C LEU A 117 -4.82 49.82 -19.71
N THR A 118 -3.59 49.83 -20.24
CA THR A 118 -2.86 51.03 -20.72
C THR A 118 -2.38 52.05 -19.69
N SER A 119 -1.11 51.95 -19.33
CA SER A 119 -0.10 53.01 -19.61
C SER A 119 1.29 52.53 -19.18
N GLY A 120 2.12 52.19 -20.16
CA GLY A 120 3.50 51.74 -19.91
C GLY A 120 4.14 51.00 -21.08
N ILE A 121 3.79 51.34 -22.32
CA ILE A 121 4.56 50.92 -23.49
C ILE A 121 5.75 51.88 -23.60
N ALA A 122 6.90 51.46 -23.12
CA ALA A 122 8.20 51.92 -23.61
C ALA A 122 9.29 50.93 -23.18
N GLY A 123 9.52 49.90 -24.02
CA GLY A 123 10.78 49.16 -24.03
C GLY A 123 10.83 47.86 -23.22
N LEU A 124 10.13 46.82 -23.65
CA LEU A 124 10.52 45.43 -23.34
C LEU A 124 10.34 44.59 -24.62
N GLN A 125 11.46 44.17 -25.20
CA GLN A 125 11.50 43.12 -26.22
C GLN A 125 10.73 41.90 -25.68
N LEU A 126 9.77 41.40 -26.45
CA LEU A 126 9.17 40.08 -26.26
C LEU A 126 10.30 39.04 -26.29
N GLN A 127 10.78 38.63 -25.12
CA GLN A 127 11.69 37.48 -25.02
C GLN A 127 10.93 36.25 -25.49
N VAL A 128 11.32 35.72 -26.64
CA VAL A 128 10.88 34.42 -27.12
C VAL A 128 11.43 33.39 -26.12
N ARG A 129 10.54 32.76 -25.35
CA ARG A 129 10.93 31.72 -24.40
C ARG A 129 10.94 30.37 -25.12
N GLU A 130 12.11 29.74 -25.14
CA GLU A 130 12.34 28.45 -25.79
C GLU A 130 12.99 27.48 -24.81
N ILE A 131 12.78 26.19 -25.03
CA ILE A 131 13.51 25.13 -24.35
C ILE A 131 14.42 24.47 -25.37
N TRP A 132 15.72 24.59 -25.17
CA TRP A 132 16.78 23.95 -25.92
C TRP A 132 17.23 22.67 -25.22
N VAL A 133 17.32 21.59 -25.98
CA VAL A 133 17.73 20.27 -25.52
C VAL A 133 18.79 19.72 -26.49
N ARG A 134 19.88 19.16 -25.97
CA ARG A 134 21.00 18.63 -26.75
C ARG A 134 21.31 17.18 -26.40
N TYR A 135 21.63 16.37 -27.40
CA TYR A 135 22.16 15.00 -27.28
C TYR A 135 23.52 14.92 -27.97
N GLY A 136 24.58 14.60 -27.21
CA GLY A 136 25.96 14.64 -27.70
C GLY A 136 26.39 16.03 -28.18
N ASP A 137 27.42 16.08 -29.04
CA ASP A 137 28.02 17.35 -29.49
C ASP A 137 27.34 17.95 -30.73
N THR A 138 26.43 17.23 -31.39
CA THR A 138 25.90 17.64 -32.72
C THR A 138 24.39 17.80 -32.81
N ASP A 139 23.60 17.22 -31.90
CA ASP A 139 22.15 17.16 -32.04
C ASP A 139 21.45 18.04 -31.01
N ALA A 140 20.95 19.20 -31.41
CA ALA A 140 20.13 20.07 -30.56
C ALA A 140 18.76 20.33 -31.18
N VAL A 141 17.72 20.38 -30.34
CA VAL A 141 16.34 20.71 -30.72
C VAL A 141 15.78 21.76 -29.76
N CYS A 142 14.98 22.68 -30.31
CA CYS A 142 14.28 23.68 -29.52
C CYS A 142 12.77 23.51 -29.58
N PHE A 143 12.11 23.94 -28.51
CA PHE A 143 10.65 23.98 -28.37
C PHE A 143 10.23 25.38 -27.95
N GLY A 144 9.49 26.07 -28.81
CA GLY A 144 8.95 27.39 -28.48
C GLY A 144 7.78 27.29 -27.51
N GLN A 145 7.62 28.29 -26.64
CA GLN A 145 6.51 28.33 -25.68
C GLN A 145 5.13 28.06 -26.32
N LYS A 146 4.86 28.61 -27.51
CA LYS A 146 3.58 28.38 -28.22
C LYS A 146 3.36 26.94 -28.68
N GLU A 147 4.44 26.20 -28.99
CA GLU A 147 4.37 24.79 -29.36
C GLU A 147 4.04 23.95 -28.13
N LEU A 148 4.72 24.20 -27.01
CA LEU A 148 4.50 23.51 -25.74
C LEU A 148 3.09 23.74 -25.18
N GLU A 149 2.56 24.96 -25.29
CA GLU A 149 1.20 25.31 -24.89
C GLU A 149 0.15 24.61 -25.77
N LYS A 150 0.38 24.51 -27.08
CA LYS A 150 -0.53 23.86 -28.02
C LYS A 150 -0.64 22.35 -27.74
N GLU A 151 0.47 21.71 -27.43
CA GLU A 151 0.54 20.27 -27.12
C GLU A 151 0.22 19.97 -25.64
N ASN A 152 -0.17 20.98 -24.84
CA ASN A 152 -0.53 20.88 -23.42
C ASN A 152 0.55 20.22 -22.53
N ILE A 153 1.81 20.55 -22.81
CA ILE A 153 2.99 20.03 -22.09
C ILE A 153 3.16 20.80 -20.79
N ARG A 154 3.02 20.13 -19.64
CA ARG A 154 3.02 20.80 -18.32
C ARG A 154 4.22 20.44 -17.46
N HIS A 155 4.77 19.23 -17.63
CA HIS A 155 5.90 18.74 -16.86
C HIS A 155 6.98 18.10 -17.75
N LEU A 156 8.17 17.90 -17.18
CA LEU A 156 9.31 17.26 -17.87
C LEU A 156 8.97 15.91 -18.50
N HIS A 157 8.09 15.12 -17.88
CA HIS A 157 7.62 13.85 -18.44
C HIS A 157 7.02 14.01 -19.85
N ASP A 158 6.16 15.02 -20.03
CA ASP A 158 5.49 15.29 -21.31
C ASP A 158 6.48 15.79 -22.37
N LEU A 159 7.48 16.57 -21.95
CA LEU A 159 8.53 17.09 -22.83
C LEU A 159 9.43 15.99 -23.38
N LYS A 160 9.70 14.92 -22.61
CA LYS A 160 10.52 13.78 -23.07
C LYS A 160 9.94 13.09 -24.31
N MET A 161 8.62 12.95 -24.37
CA MET A 161 7.94 12.37 -25.54
C MET A 161 8.16 13.21 -26.81
N LEU A 162 8.09 14.54 -26.67
CA LEU A 162 8.35 15.48 -27.77
C LEU A 162 9.81 15.50 -28.22
N VAL A 163 10.74 15.46 -27.26
CA VAL A 163 12.19 15.39 -27.52
C VAL A 163 12.53 14.14 -28.32
N LYS A 164 12.02 12.97 -27.90
CA LYS A 164 12.20 11.70 -28.61
C LYS A 164 11.59 11.73 -30.02
N GLY A 165 10.44 12.41 -30.19
CA GLY A 165 9.79 12.55 -31.50
C GLY A 165 10.58 13.40 -32.50
N LYS A 166 11.31 14.43 -32.03
CA LYS A 166 12.10 15.32 -32.89
C LYS A 166 13.53 14.86 -33.14
N LEU A 167 14.15 14.11 -32.22
CA LEU A 167 15.51 13.59 -32.36
C LEU A 167 15.52 12.16 -32.92
N GLN A 168 15.87 12.02 -34.22
CA GLN A 168 15.95 10.68 -34.85
C GLN A 168 16.95 9.75 -34.15
N SER A 169 18.00 10.31 -33.55
CA SER A 169 19.04 9.61 -32.78
C SER A 169 18.49 8.89 -31.54
N LEU A 170 17.28 9.23 -31.07
CA LEU A 170 16.64 8.62 -29.90
C LEU A 170 15.51 7.63 -30.24
N LYS A 171 15.27 7.36 -31.54
CA LYS A 171 14.14 6.55 -32.00
C LYS A 171 14.14 5.10 -31.49
N GLY A 172 15.32 4.58 -31.13
CA GLY A 172 15.50 3.23 -30.56
C GLY A 172 15.49 3.14 -29.03
N PHE A 173 15.49 4.28 -28.30
CA PHE A 173 15.56 4.29 -26.84
C PHE A 173 14.15 4.30 -26.19
N SER A 174 13.97 3.51 -25.12
CA SER A 174 12.79 3.65 -24.26
C SER A 174 12.78 5.01 -23.57
N GLU A 175 11.61 5.61 -23.40
CA GLU A 175 11.44 6.94 -22.77
C GLU A 175 11.91 6.97 -21.32
N GLU A 176 11.91 5.82 -20.66
CA GLU A 176 12.37 5.65 -19.28
C GLU A 176 13.90 5.74 -19.16
N LEU A 177 14.63 5.46 -20.25
CA LEU A 177 16.10 5.51 -20.31
C LEU A 177 16.63 6.90 -20.69
N ILE A 178 15.75 7.80 -21.10
CA ILE A 178 16.08 9.18 -21.47
C ILE A 178 15.96 10.06 -20.22
N ARG A 179 17.08 10.59 -19.74
CA ARG A 179 17.11 11.58 -18.65
C ARG A 179 17.61 12.92 -19.18
N LEU A 180 17.05 14.00 -18.65
CA LEU A 180 17.47 15.36 -18.95
C LEU A 180 18.19 15.92 -17.73
N ARG A 181 19.38 16.49 -17.93
CA ARG A 181 20.12 17.18 -16.87
C ARG A 181 20.39 18.63 -17.25
N LYS A 182 20.58 19.46 -16.22
CA LYS A 182 21.07 20.84 -16.35
C LYS A 182 22.38 20.93 -15.58
N GLY A 183 23.51 21.07 -16.26
CA GLY A 183 24.83 20.89 -15.64
C GLY A 183 24.98 19.47 -15.11
N GLU A 184 25.38 19.28 -13.85
CA GLU A 184 25.49 17.97 -13.20
C GLU A 184 24.15 17.42 -12.66
N ASP A 185 23.10 18.24 -12.60
CA ASP A 185 21.85 17.88 -11.93
C ASP A 185 20.84 17.22 -12.88
N VAL A 186 20.51 15.96 -12.59
CA VAL A 186 19.44 15.23 -13.30
C VAL A 186 18.07 15.74 -12.87
N LEU A 187 17.29 16.23 -13.84
CA LEU A 187 15.98 16.84 -13.59
C LEU A 187 14.92 15.77 -13.26
N ARG A 188 14.05 16.11 -12.30
CA ARG A 188 12.94 15.24 -11.87
C ARG A 188 11.80 15.30 -12.88
N ILE A 189 11.09 14.19 -13.06
CA ILE A 189 9.95 14.11 -14.01
C ILE A 189 8.81 15.07 -13.68
N SER A 190 8.68 15.49 -12.41
CA SER A 190 7.68 16.45 -11.95
C SER A 190 8.10 17.91 -12.11
N THR A 191 9.30 18.19 -12.62
CA THR A 191 9.77 19.58 -12.81
C THR A 191 8.83 20.30 -13.79
N PRO A 192 8.25 21.45 -13.39
CA PRO A 192 7.40 22.27 -14.24
C PRO A 192 8.13 22.78 -15.48
N ILE A 193 7.44 22.83 -16.63
CA ILE A 193 8.02 23.33 -17.89
C ILE A 193 8.47 24.79 -17.81
N ILE A 194 7.81 25.59 -16.96
CA ILE A 194 8.18 26.99 -16.76
C ILE A 194 9.58 27.19 -16.16
N ASP A 195 10.10 26.17 -15.46
CA ASP A 195 11.43 26.19 -14.85
C ASP A 195 12.53 25.67 -15.80
N LEU A 196 12.15 25.25 -17.01
CA LEU A 196 13.03 24.58 -17.97
C LEU A 196 13.41 25.46 -19.18
N PHE A 197 12.85 26.67 -19.30
CA PHE A 197 13.25 27.63 -20.33
C PHE A 197 14.73 28.01 -20.18
N ASN A 198 15.45 27.98 -21.29
CA ASN A 198 16.89 28.19 -21.37
C ASN A 198 17.29 28.76 -22.75
N THR A 199 18.58 28.99 -22.94
CA THR A 199 19.17 29.38 -24.23
C THR A 199 19.86 28.20 -24.87
N GLU A 200 20.21 28.31 -26.16
CA GLU A 200 20.96 27.28 -26.88
C GLU A 200 22.31 26.96 -26.22
N ASP A 201 22.99 27.97 -25.66
CA ASP A 201 24.25 27.80 -24.92
C ASP A 201 24.06 27.03 -23.60
N GLU A 202 22.88 27.12 -22.98
CA GLU A 202 22.51 26.40 -21.74
C GLU A 202 21.58 25.21 -22.00
N ALA A 203 21.65 24.61 -23.18
CA ALA A 203 20.79 23.49 -23.58
C ALA A 203 20.79 22.37 -22.53
N LEU A 204 19.61 21.80 -22.25
CA LEU A 204 19.50 20.63 -21.37
C LEU A 204 20.13 19.42 -22.04
N GLU A 205 20.99 18.72 -21.33
CA GLU A 205 21.69 17.56 -21.88
C GLU A 205 20.86 16.29 -21.70
N ILE A 206 20.75 15.51 -22.78
CA ILE A 206 20.17 14.18 -22.75
C ILE A 206 21.25 13.18 -22.35
N ILE A 207 20.97 12.46 -21.26
CA ILE A 207 21.72 11.28 -20.86
C ILE A 207 20.88 10.06 -21.21
N THR A 208 21.43 9.19 -22.04
CA THR A 208 20.94 7.84 -22.26
C THR A 208 21.63 6.90 -21.28
N ILE A 209 20.86 6.03 -20.63
CA ILE A 209 21.44 4.95 -19.84
C ILE A 209 21.70 3.80 -20.82
N GLU A 210 22.93 3.72 -21.34
CA GLU A 210 23.36 2.60 -22.17
C GLU A 210 23.60 1.37 -21.28
N GLY A 211 22.95 0.25 -21.64
CA GLY A 211 23.41 -1.06 -21.24
C GLY A 211 24.72 -1.33 -21.97
N ASN A 212 25.78 -1.66 -21.24
CA ASN A 212 27.10 -1.89 -21.82
C ASN A 212 27.07 -3.06 -22.81
N ASP A 213 27.22 -2.76 -24.08
CA ASP A 213 27.68 -3.68 -25.13
C ASP A 213 28.98 -3.08 -25.70
N ASP A 214 30.12 -3.68 -25.37
CA ASP A 214 31.36 -3.55 -26.15
C ASP A 214 32.20 -4.84 -26.04
N GLY A 215 31.82 -5.81 -26.89
CA GLY A 215 32.72 -6.65 -27.69
C GLY A 215 33.90 -7.39 -27.04
N SER A 216 33.66 -8.58 -26.47
CA SER A 216 34.40 -9.80 -26.86
C SER A 216 33.69 -11.08 -26.41
N SER A 217 33.16 -11.81 -27.41
CA SER A 217 32.80 -13.24 -27.45
C SER A 217 32.62 -14.01 -26.12
N SER A 218 31.37 -14.33 -25.76
CA SER A 218 30.75 -15.67 -25.94
C SER A 218 29.60 -15.92 -24.96
N SER A 219 28.48 -16.42 -25.53
CA SER A 219 27.35 -17.14 -24.92
C SER A 219 26.44 -16.42 -23.90
N GLU A 220 25.25 -16.06 -24.40
CA GLU A 220 23.91 -16.19 -23.79
C GLU A 220 23.80 -16.26 -22.26
N GLU A 221 23.32 -15.17 -21.64
CA GLU A 221 22.45 -15.26 -20.46
C GLU A 221 21.29 -14.26 -20.57
N LYS A 222 20.09 -14.80 -20.74
CA LYS A 222 18.82 -14.11 -20.48
C LYS A 222 18.62 -14.09 -18.96
N GLY A 223 18.45 -12.91 -18.38
CA GLY A 223 17.94 -12.81 -17.01
C GLY A 223 18.17 -11.46 -16.40
N GLU A 224 17.27 -10.50 -16.68
CA GLU A 224 17.04 -9.34 -15.81
C GLU A 224 15.68 -8.70 -16.15
N GLU A 225 14.59 -9.44 -15.94
CA GLU A 225 13.26 -8.86 -15.81
C GLU A 225 13.01 -8.53 -14.33
N SER A 226 12.91 -7.25 -14.00
CA SER A 226 12.50 -6.79 -12.68
C SER A 226 11.06 -7.20 -12.39
N ALA A 227 10.83 -7.92 -11.28
CA ALA A 227 9.52 -8.40 -10.82
C ALA A 227 8.47 -7.32 -10.47
N SER A 228 8.72 -6.03 -10.76
CA SER A 228 7.65 -5.02 -10.82
C SER A 228 6.71 -5.25 -12.02
N ASN A 229 7.08 -6.14 -12.95
CA ASN A 229 6.34 -6.44 -14.17
C ASN A 229 5.83 -7.89 -14.21
N ILE A 230 5.20 -8.41 -13.13
CA ILE A 230 4.29 -9.54 -13.38
C ILE A 230 3.18 -8.97 -14.25
N GLU A 231 3.19 -9.32 -15.54
CA GLU A 231 2.22 -8.83 -16.51
C GLU A 231 0.81 -9.01 -15.94
N PRO A 232 -0.06 -7.98 -15.97
CA PRO A 232 -1.43 -8.06 -15.45
C PRO A 232 -2.17 -9.32 -15.93
N ASN A 233 -1.88 -9.75 -17.16
CA ASN A 233 -2.40 -10.98 -17.78
C ASN A 233 -2.05 -12.25 -16.99
N ARG A 234 -0.86 -12.33 -16.35
CA ARG A 234 -0.45 -13.49 -15.54
C ARG A 234 -1.17 -13.52 -14.19
N ILE A 235 -1.44 -12.36 -13.58
CA ILE A 235 -2.20 -12.30 -12.31
C ILE A 235 -3.66 -12.71 -12.56
N GLU A 236 -4.25 -12.25 -13.66
CA GLU A 236 -5.55 -12.71 -14.10
C GLU A 236 -5.55 -14.22 -14.39
N GLY A 237 -4.57 -14.71 -15.16
CA GLY A 237 -4.40 -16.14 -15.44
C GLY A 237 -4.30 -16.98 -14.17
N ALA A 238 -3.52 -16.53 -13.18
CA ALA A 238 -3.40 -17.17 -11.87
C ALA A 238 -4.74 -17.16 -11.12
N PHE A 239 -5.51 -16.08 -11.18
CA PHE A 239 -6.84 -16.03 -10.55
C PHE A 239 -7.85 -16.94 -11.22
N GLN A 240 -7.66 -17.32 -12.48
CA GLN A 240 -8.54 -18.20 -13.25
C GLN A 240 -8.21 -19.69 -13.14
N VAL A 241 -7.09 -20.06 -12.50
CA VAL A 241 -6.73 -21.46 -12.19
C VAL A 241 -7.90 -22.21 -11.55
N LYS A 242 -8.05 -23.51 -11.84
CA LYS A 242 -9.15 -24.33 -11.29
C LYS A 242 -9.18 -24.28 -9.75
N TYR A 243 -10.35 -24.00 -9.18
CA TYR A 243 -10.55 -24.01 -7.72
C TYR A 243 -10.33 -25.43 -7.15
N GLN A 244 -9.65 -25.51 -6.01
CA GLN A 244 -9.31 -26.76 -5.32
C GLN A 244 -9.74 -26.69 -3.85
N GLY A 245 -9.89 -27.86 -3.23
CA GLY A 245 -10.24 -28.01 -1.81
C GLY A 245 -11.74 -27.95 -1.52
N THR A 246 -12.07 -28.01 -0.24
CA THR A 246 -13.45 -28.10 0.27
C THR A 246 -13.91 -26.85 1.03
N THR A 247 -13.05 -25.82 1.11
CA THR A 247 -13.30 -24.58 1.88
C THR A 247 -14.62 -23.91 1.49
N LEU A 248 -14.99 -23.94 0.21
CA LEU A 248 -16.27 -23.41 -0.28
C LEU A 248 -17.49 -24.06 0.40
N GLU A 249 -17.47 -25.38 0.59
CA GLU A 249 -18.61 -26.10 1.18
C GLU A 249 -18.79 -25.71 2.65
N THR A 250 -17.69 -25.68 3.40
CA THR A 250 -17.66 -25.24 4.80
C THR A 250 -18.13 -23.78 4.91
N PHE A 251 -17.58 -22.91 4.06
CA PHE A 251 -17.93 -21.50 4.04
C PHE A 251 -19.41 -21.27 3.70
N TYR A 252 -19.94 -21.95 2.68
CA TYR A 252 -21.33 -21.81 2.28
C TYR A 252 -22.29 -22.29 3.36
N SER A 253 -21.97 -23.40 4.05
CA SER A 253 -22.73 -23.88 5.21
C SER A 253 -22.75 -22.87 6.35
N ARG A 254 -21.60 -22.25 6.66
CA ARG A 254 -21.50 -21.20 7.68
C ARG A 254 -22.25 -19.93 7.27
N LEU A 255 -22.17 -19.53 6.01
CA LEU A 255 -22.89 -18.38 5.48
C LEU A 255 -24.41 -18.56 5.64
N LYS A 256 -24.94 -19.76 5.39
CA LYS A 256 -26.35 -20.11 5.67
C LYS A 256 -26.68 -19.97 7.14
N GLN A 257 -25.85 -20.52 8.02
CA GLN A 257 -26.04 -20.39 9.47
C GLN A 257 -26.12 -18.91 9.91
N PHE A 258 -25.22 -18.05 9.41
CA PHE A 258 -25.25 -16.62 9.72
C PHE A 258 -26.46 -15.91 9.11
N HIS A 259 -26.82 -16.25 7.87
CA HIS A 259 -28.00 -15.74 7.20
C HIS A 259 -29.29 -16.07 7.96
N ASP A 260 -29.46 -17.33 8.38
CA ASP A 260 -30.60 -17.80 9.17
C ASP A 260 -30.68 -17.08 10.53
N GLN A 261 -29.54 -16.92 11.22
CA GLN A 261 -29.48 -16.17 12.47
C GLN A 261 -29.92 -14.71 12.31
N TRP A 262 -29.56 -14.07 11.20
CA TRP A 262 -30.02 -12.73 10.87
C TRP A 262 -31.52 -12.70 10.57
N CYS A 263 -32.02 -13.61 9.73
CA CYS A 263 -33.44 -13.67 9.38
C CYS A 263 -34.35 -13.94 10.59
N GLN A 264 -33.87 -14.71 11.57
CA GLN A 264 -34.57 -14.96 12.83
C GLN A 264 -34.41 -13.82 13.86
N GLN A 265 -33.69 -12.75 13.51
CA GLN A 265 -33.41 -11.58 14.36
C GLN A 265 -32.84 -11.95 15.74
N LEU A 266 -32.03 -13.01 15.82
CA LEU A 266 -31.64 -13.58 17.12
C LEU A 266 -30.78 -12.63 17.95
N LYS A 267 -29.68 -12.10 17.40
CA LYS A 267 -28.70 -11.27 18.13
C LYS A 267 -27.91 -10.26 17.28
N PRO A 268 -27.41 -10.59 16.07
CA PRO A 268 -26.49 -9.72 15.35
C PRO A 268 -27.11 -8.38 14.94
N TYR A 269 -26.33 -7.30 15.00
CA TYR A 269 -26.74 -5.92 14.75
C TYR A 269 -27.01 -5.63 13.27
N ALA A 270 -26.28 -6.27 12.36
CA ALA A 270 -26.38 -6.05 10.92
C ALA A 270 -26.00 -7.32 10.12
N PRO A 271 -26.51 -7.50 8.89
CA PRO A 271 -26.30 -8.70 8.08
C PRO A 271 -24.97 -8.67 7.32
N TYR A 272 -23.85 -8.69 8.04
CA TYR A 272 -22.53 -8.76 7.42
C TYR A 272 -21.57 -9.70 8.13
N LEU A 273 -20.68 -10.33 7.36
CA LEU A 273 -19.54 -11.10 7.83
C LEU A 273 -18.24 -10.43 7.38
N THR A 274 -17.22 -10.43 8.22
CA THR A 274 -15.87 -9.99 7.83
C THR A 274 -14.96 -11.19 7.68
N ILE A 275 -14.33 -11.34 6.52
CA ILE A 275 -13.30 -12.34 6.27
C ILE A 275 -11.93 -11.67 6.44
N ILE A 276 -11.13 -12.19 7.36
CA ILE A 276 -9.84 -11.61 7.73
C ILE A 276 -8.74 -12.62 7.47
N GLN A 277 -7.83 -12.28 6.58
CA GLN A 277 -6.63 -13.06 6.32
C GLN A 277 -5.63 -12.25 5.49
N SER A 278 -4.36 -12.64 5.49
CA SER A 278 -3.32 -12.04 4.63
C SER A 278 -3.65 -12.07 3.14
N SER A 279 -2.96 -11.22 2.37
CA SER A 279 -3.00 -11.25 0.90
C SER A 279 -2.60 -12.63 0.37
N GLY A 280 -3.24 -13.09 -0.71
CA GLY A 280 -2.89 -14.37 -1.36
C GLY A 280 -3.53 -15.62 -0.75
N SER A 281 -4.26 -15.49 0.37
CA SER A 281 -4.96 -16.62 1.02
C SER A 281 -6.23 -17.10 0.32
N GLY A 282 -6.60 -16.49 -0.82
CA GLY A 282 -7.79 -16.88 -1.59
C GLY A 282 -9.13 -16.28 -1.13
N LYS A 283 -9.16 -15.21 -0.31
CA LYS A 283 -10.42 -14.56 0.15
C LYS A 283 -11.37 -14.20 -1.00
N THR A 284 -10.90 -13.38 -1.94
CA THR A 284 -11.68 -12.93 -3.09
C THR A 284 -12.09 -14.11 -3.98
N ARG A 285 -11.22 -15.11 -4.09
CA ARG A 285 -11.52 -16.34 -4.82
C ARG A 285 -12.65 -17.14 -4.17
N LEU A 286 -12.60 -17.35 -2.85
CA LEU A 286 -13.62 -18.06 -2.08
C LEU A 286 -15.00 -17.41 -2.26
N VAL A 287 -15.08 -16.08 -2.14
CA VAL A 287 -16.35 -15.36 -2.35
C VAL A 287 -16.82 -15.51 -3.80
N GLY A 288 -15.93 -15.37 -4.78
CA GLY A 288 -16.26 -15.57 -6.19
C GLY A 288 -16.81 -16.97 -6.48
N GLU A 289 -16.30 -18.01 -5.82
CA GLU A 289 -16.77 -19.40 -6.01
C GLU A 289 -18.18 -19.67 -5.50
N LEU A 290 -18.80 -18.76 -4.72
CA LEU A 290 -20.23 -18.83 -4.38
C LEU A 290 -21.12 -18.87 -5.63
N ARG A 291 -20.64 -18.37 -6.78
CA ARG A 291 -21.35 -18.44 -8.07
C ARG A 291 -21.70 -19.87 -8.47
N THR A 292 -20.87 -20.85 -8.09
CA THR A 292 -21.11 -22.28 -8.36
C THR A 292 -22.26 -22.85 -7.53
N LYS A 293 -22.66 -22.16 -6.46
CA LYS A 293 -23.86 -22.45 -5.65
C LYS A 293 -25.11 -21.70 -6.15
N GLY A 294 -25.01 -21.00 -7.27
CA GLY A 294 -26.07 -20.16 -7.83
C GLY A 294 -26.20 -18.78 -7.17
N THR A 295 -25.29 -18.42 -6.26
CA THR A 295 -25.32 -17.10 -5.62
C THR A 295 -24.72 -16.05 -6.54
N TYR A 296 -25.46 -14.96 -6.77
CA TYR A 296 -24.97 -13.78 -7.48
C TYR A 296 -24.18 -12.90 -6.52
N ILE A 297 -22.91 -12.65 -6.84
CA ILE A 297 -22.03 -11.80 -6.04
C ILE A 297 -22.02 -10.41 -6.65
N LEU A 298 -22.62 -9.43 -5.97
CA LEU A 298 -22.44 -8.02 -6.30
C LEU A 298 -21.11 -7.57 -5.69
N TYR A 299 -20.07 -7.53 -6.51
CA TYR A 299 -18.69 -7.30 -6.10
C TYR A 299 -18.31 -5.83 -6.28
N ILE A 300 -17.94 -5.20 -5.17
CA ILE A 300 -17.53 -3.79 -5.09
C ILE A 300 -16.10 -3.75 -4.55
N CYS A 301 -15.17 -3.30 -5.36
CA CYS A 301 -13.76 -3.18 -5.00
C CYS A 301 -13.28 -1.78 -5.37
N LYS A 302 -12.70 -1.06 -4.41
CA LYS A 302 -12.06 0.23 -4.68
C LYS A 302 -10.55 0.08 -4.50
N ARG A 303 -9.81 0.13 -5.61
CA ARG A 303 -8.35 0.15 -5.63
C ARG A 303 -7.85 1.49 -6.15
N GLN A 304 -6.61 1.85 -5.80
CA GLN A 304 -5.93 2.97 -6.45
C GLN A 304 -5.64 2.64 -7.92
N GLY A 305 -5.67 3.65 -8.80
CA GLY A 305 -5.52 3.45 -10.25
C GLY A 305 -4.19 2.82 -10.69
N SER A 306 -3.15 2.88 -9.86
CA SER A 306 -1.83 2.27 -10.09
C SER A 306 -1.64 0.89 -9.43
N SER A 307 -2.68 0.33 -8.79
CA SER A 307 -2.60 -0.96 -8.11
C SER A 307 -2.49 -2.13 -9.09
N SER A 308 -1.50 -3.00 -8.92
CA SER A 308 -1.35 -4.27 -9.66
C SER A 308 -2.24 -5.42 -9.14
N GLY A 309 -3.04 -5.19 -8.08
CA GLY A 309 -3.93 -6.20 -7.52
C GLY A 309 -5.13 -6.55 -8.41
N TYR A 310 -5.52 -7.82 -8.40
CA TYR A 310 -6.67 -8.37 -9.13
C TYR A 310 -7.73 -8.94 -8.15
N PRO A 311 -9.04 -8.84 -8.43
CA PRO A 311 -9.67 -8.13 -9.55
C PRO A 311 -9.47 -6.61 -9.52
N ALA A 312 -9.62 -5.97 -10.68
CA ALA A 312 -9.52 -4.52 -10.84
C ALA A 312 -10.57 -3.74 -10.02
N SER A 313 -10.40 -2.42 -9.93
CA SER A 313 -11.39 -1.57 -9.25
C SER A 313 -12.73 -1.58 -10.00
N THR A 314 -13.83 -1.69 -9.26
CA THR A 314 -15.19 -1.61 -9.80
C THR A 314 -15.41 -0.25 -10.48
N PRO A 315 -16.07 -0.20 -11.66
CA PRO A 315 -16.53 1.03 -12.26
C PRO A 315 -17.30 1.91 -11.28
N TYR A 316 -17.01 3.20 -11.26
CA TYR A 316 -17.68 4.17 -10.39
C TYR A 316 -17.59 3.84 -8.88
N ALA A 317 -16.61 3.04 -8.42
CA ALA A 317 -16.48 2.64 -7.02
C ALA A 317 -16.56 3.82 -6.04
N GLN A 318 -15.94 4.95 -6.36
CA GLN A 318 -16.04 6.16 -5.54
C GLN A 318 -17.48 6.70 -5.44
N LYS A 319 -18.23 6.73 -6.54
CA LYS A 319 -19.66 7.13 -6.54
C LYS A 319 -20.51 6.13 -5.75
N ILE A 320 -20.20 4.85 -5.82
CA ILE A 320 -20.85 3.81 -5.01
C ILE A 320 -20.65 4.12 -3.52
N LEU A 321 -19.42 4.42 -3.09
CA LEU A 321 -19.15 4.80 -1.70
C LEU A 321 -19.84 6.12 -1.32
N GLU A 322 -19.95 7.08 -2.23
CA GLU A 322 -20.69 8.33 -1.98
C GLU A 322 -22.19 8.08 -1.76
N THR A 323 -22.78 7.03 -2.32
CA THR A 323 -24.17 6.65 -1.95
C THR A 323 -24.32 6.25 -0.49
N ILE A 324 -23.25 5.74 0.15
CA ILE A 324 -23.25 5.47 1.58
C ILE A 324 -23.35 6.79 2.34
N ARG A 325 -22.54 7.79 1.96
CA ARG A 325 -22.59 9.14 2.51
C ARG A 325 -23.99 9.74 2.45
N ASP A 326 -24.60 9.61 1.28
CA ASP A 326 -25.86 10.26 0.96
C ASP A 326 -27.08 9.45 1.45
N TYR A 327 -26.86 8.40 2.27
CA TYR A 327 -27.89 7.47 2.77
C TYR A 327 -28.75 6.83 1.67
N LYS A 328 -28.13 6.49 0.54
CA LYS A 328 -28.75 5.89 -0.66
C LYS A 328 -28.22 4.50 -0.98
N PHE A 329 -27.33 3.93 -0.17
CA PHE A 329 -26.72 2.63 -0.48
C PHE A 329 -27.74 1.50 -0.55
N GLY A 330 -28.75 1.49 0.33
CA GLY A 330 -29.85 0.53 0.23
C GLY A 330 -30.62 0.63 -1.10
N ALA A 331 -30.85 1.86 -1.60
CA ALA A 331 -31.52 2.10 -2.88
C ALA A 331 -30.67 1.58 -4.05
N LEU A 332 -29.36 1.86 -3.99
CA LEU A 332 -28.40 1.36 -4.95
C LEU A 332 -28.45 -0.18 -5.05
N LEU A 333 -28.41 -0.88 -3.90
CA LEU A 333 -28.52 -2.34 -3.85
C LEU A 333 -29.85 -2.84 -4.43
N TYR A 334 -30.96 -2.21 -4.06
CA TYR A 334 -32.29 -2.59 -4.55
C TYR A 334 -32.40 -2.50 -6.07
N ILE A 335 -31.86 -1.43 -6.66
CA ILE A 335 -31.83 -1.22 -8.12
C ILE A 335 -30.88 -2.20 -8.78
N ALA A 336 -29.67 -2.37 -8.25
CA ALA A 336 -28.68 -3.30 -8.78
C ALA A 336 -29.23 -4.74 -8.85
N ILE A 337 -29.91 -5.22 -7.80
CA ILE A 337 -30.53 -6.56 -7.78
C ILE A 337 -31.62 -6.72 -8.85
N LYS A 338 -32.42 -5.67 -9.09
CA LYS A 338 -33.40 -5.70 -10.20
C LYS A 338 -32.72 -5.73 -11.55
N GLU A 339 -31.68 -4.92 -11.75
CA GLU A 339 -30.94 -4.89 -13.01
C GLU A 339 -30.28 -6.23 -13.33
N ILE A 340 -29.68 -6.89 -12.32
CA ILE A 340 -29.16 -8.27 -12.47
C ILE A 340 -30.25 -9.20 -13.00
N LYS A 341 -31.46 -9.11 -12.45
CA LYS A 341 -32.59 -9.94 -12.90
C LYS A 341 -33.09 -9.57 -14.30
N ASN A 342 -33.19 -8.27 -14.60
CA ASN A 342 -33.67 -7.76 -15.88
C ASN A 342 -32.77 -8.18 -17.05
N LYS A 343 -31.45 -8.19 -16.81
CA LYS A 343 -30.45 -8.62 -17.79
C LYS A 343 -30.44 -10.14 -18.03
N ASN A 344 -31.09 -10.91 -17.15
CA ASN A 344 -31.24 -12.36 -17.24
C ASN A 344 -29.89 -13.12 -17.30
N TRP A 345 -28.87 -12.62 -16.60
CA TRP A 345 -27.59 -13.30 -16.45
C TRP A 345 -27.67 -14.47 -15.48
N SER A 346 -26.83 -15.48 -15.69
CA SER A 346 -26.49 -16.49 -14.69
C SER A 346 -25.52 -15.91 -13.64
N ALA A 347 -25.38 -16.59 -12.50
CA ALA A 347 -24.43 -16.19 -11.46
C ALA A 347 -22.98 -16.20 -11.96
N GLU A 348 -22.63 -17.12 -12.87
CA GLU A 348 -21.30 -17.23 -13.46
C GLU A 348 -21.01 -16.09 -14.44
N GLU A 349 -21.94 -15.79 -15.34
CA GLU A 349 -21.84 -14.65 -16.26
C GLU A 349 -21.71 -13.34 -15.48
N PHE A 350 -22.57 -13.12 -14.47
CA PHE A 350 -22.53 -11.90 -13.68
C PHE A 350 -21.21 -11.73 -12.91
N TRP A 351 -20.62 -12.80 -12.39
CA TRP A 351 -19.29 -12.75 -11.78
C TRP A 351 -18.22 -12.35 -12.81
N ASN A 352 -18.18 -13.03 -13.96
CA ASN A 352 -17.20 -12.76 -15.01
C ASN A 352 -17.29 -11.31 -15.51
N ILE A 353 -18.50 -10.78 -15.68
CA ILE A 353 -18.73 -9.38 -16.08
C ILE A 353 -18.05 -8.39 -15.13
N GLN A 354 -17.98 -8.71 -13.84
CA GLN A 354 -17.45 -7.79 -12.83
C GLN A 354 -15.92 -7.86 -12.68
N ILE A 355 -15.27 -8.96 -13.06
CA ILE A 355 -13.85 -9.18 -12.76
C ILE A 355 -12.93 -9.25 -13.97
N LYS A 356 -13.42 -9.67 -15.14
CA LYS A 356 -12.60 -9.84 -16.33
C LYS A 356 -12.56 -8.57 -17.16
N ASP A 357 -11.40 -8.27 -17.75
CA ASP A 357 -11.20 -7.02 -18.50
C ASP A 357 -11.95 -7.01 -19.86
N ASP A 358 -12.22 -8.19 -20.44
CA ASP A 358 -13.01 -8.34 -21.68
C ASP A 358 -14.47 -7.87 -21.53
N HIS A 359 -15.03 -7.93 -20.32
CA HIS A 359 -16.39 -7.48 -20.02
C HIS A 359 -16.49 -6.06 -19.42
N LYS A 360 -15.40 -5.28 -19.46
CA LYS A 360 -15.34 -3.94 -18.84
C LYS A 360 -16.43 -2.99 -19.33
N THR A 361 -16.79 -3.04 -20.61
CA THR A 361 -17.87 -2.24 -21.19
C THR A 361 -19.23 -2.63 -20.60
N GLU A 362 -19.53 -3.93 -20.51
CA GLU A 362 -20.78 -4.44 -19.95
C GLU A 362 -20.90 -4.10 -18.46
N CYS A 363 -19.80 -4.17 -17.71
CA CYS A 363 -19.75 -3.76 -16.31
C CYS A 363 -20.03 -2.25 -16.14
N ASN A 364 -19.45 -1.42 -17.00
CA ASN A 364 -19.70 0.03 -17.01
C ASN A 364 -21.17 0.33 -17.31
N GLU A 365 -21.74 -0.31 -18.33
CA GLU A 365 -23.15 -0.15 -18.70
C GLU A 365 -24.11 -0.59 -17.58
N PHE A 366 -23.79 -1.68 -16.89
CA PHE A 366 -24.54 -2.14 -15.72
C PHE A 366 -24.59 -1.05 -14.64
N TRP A 367 -23.43 -0.55 -14.19
CA TRP A 367 -23.40 0.47 -13.14
C TRP A 367 -23.99 1.81 -13.60
N GLN A 368 -23.79 2.20 -14.86
CA GLN A 368 -24.41 3.39 -15.43
C GLN A 368 -25.93 3.29 -15.36
N SER A 369 -26.52 2.17 -15.79
CA SER A 369 -27.96 1.93 -15.74
C SER A 369 -28.51 1.98 -14.30
N VAL A 370 -27.76 1.43 -13.34
CA VAL A 370 -28.09 1.49 -11.91
C VAL A 370 -28.10 2.95 -11.42
N PHE A 371 -27.10 3.75 -11.75
CA PHE A 371 -27.05 5.16 -11.35
C PHE A 371 -28.12 6.03 -12.03
N GLU A 372 -28.40 5.81 -13.32
CA GLU A 372 -29.47 6.51 -14.03
C GLU A 372 -30.84 6.23 -13.38
N SER A 373 -31.10 4.97 -13.04
CA SER A 373 -32.30 4.55 -12.32
C SER A 373 -32.37 5.14 -10.90
N LEU A 374 -31.22 5.26 -10.22
CA LEU A 374 -31.13 5.85 -8.88
C LEU A 374 -31.47 7.35 -8.90
N LEU A 375 -31.03 8.08 -9.92
CA LEU A 375 -31.33 9.51 -10.09
C LEU A 375 -32.81 9.78 -10.37
N GLN A 376 -33.50 8.86 -11.03
CA GLN A 376 -34.92 9.00 -11.38
C GLN A 376 -35.87 8.72 -10.19
N GLN A 377 -35.39 8.12 -9.11
CA GLN A 377 -36.21 7.85 -7.93
C GLN A 377 -36.54 9.12 -7.12
N LYS A 378 -37.78 9.62 -7.25
CA LYS A 378 -38.29 10.78 -6.49
C LYS A 378 -38.66 10.48 -5.03
N LYS A 379 -38.80 9.21 -4.65
CA LYS A 379 -38.98 8.74 -3.27
C LYS A 379 -38.18 7.46 -3.08
N ILE A 380 -37.38 7.41 -2.02
CA ILE A 380 -36.72 6.19 -1.54
C ILE A 380 -37.85 5.25 -1.09
N SER A 381 -38.28 4.34 -1.96
CA SER A 381 -39.44 3.50 -1.71
C SER A 381 -39.17 2.52 -0.57
N SER A 382 -40.22 2.17 0.18
CA SER A 382 -40.32 1.22 1.30
C SER A 382 -39.94 -0.25 0.96
N GLY A 383 -39.09 -0.49 -0.04
CA GLY A 383 -38.68 -1.81 -0.49
C GLY A 383 -37.71 -2.53 0.45
N TYR A 384 -37.02 -1.82 1.35
CA TYR A 384 -36.06 -2.41 2.29
C TYR A 384 -36.69 -3.36 3.30
N SER A 385 -37.94 -3.07 3.68
CA SER A 385 -38.71 -3.89 4.63
C SER A 385 -39.43 -5.07 3.97
N ASN A 386 -39.36 -5.23 2.64
CA ASN A 386 -39.98 -6.35 1.95
C ASN A 386 -39.06 -7.57 2.01
N GLU A 387 -39.21 -8.37 3.07
CA GLU A 387 -38.40 -9.57 3.32
C GLU A 387 -38.36 -10.53 2.12
N ASN A 388 -39.44 -10.61 1.34
CA ASN A 388 -39.55 -11.53 0.22
C ASN A 388 -39.01 -10.98 -1.11
N PHE A 389 -38.46 -9.76 -1.14
CA PHE A 389 -38.01 -9.11 -2.39
C PHE A 389 -37.02 -9.97 -3.18
N VAL A 390 -35.92 -10.38 -2.55
CA VAL A 390 -34.86 -11.14 -3.22
C VAL A 390 -35.33 -12.55 -3.59
N LYS A 391 -35.99 -13.26 -2.66
CA LYS A 391 -36.54 -14.60 -2.90
C LYS A 391 -37.57 -14.66 -4.02
N LYS A 392 -38.36 -13.60 -4.23
CA LYS A 392 -39.31 -13.51 -5.36
C LYS A 392 -38.61 -13.39 -6.70
N LEU A 393 -37.50 -12.65 -6.79
CA LEU A 393 -36.74 -12.49 -8.04
C LEU A 393 -35.90 -13.73 -8.37
N PHE A 394 -35.41 -14.42 -7.34
CA PHE A 394 -34.54 -15.57 -7.44
C PHE A 394 -35.09 -16.75 -6.61
N PRO A 395 -36.13 -17.44 -7.10
CA PRO A 395 -36.71 -18.59 -6.41
C PRO A 395 -35.71 -19.76 -6.37
N ASN A 396 -35.87 -20.65 -5.39
CA ASN A 396 -35.12 -21.91 -5.22
C ASN A 396 -33.62 -21.78 -4.90
N ILE A 397 -33.11 -20.57 -4.69
CA ILE A 397 -31.74 -20.34 -4.21
C ILE A 397 -31.80 -19.87 -2.76
N GLU A 398 -30.99 -20.47 -1.90
CA GLU A 398 -31.06 -20.23 -0.46
C GLU A 398 -30.55 -18.83 -0.09
N ILE A 399 -29.39 -18.46 -0.61
CA ILE A 399 -28.83 -17.10 -0.54
C ILE A 399 -28.59 -16.64 -1.97
N PRO A 400 -29.60 -16.05 -2.64
CA PRO A 400 -29.44 -15.63 -4.03
C PRO A 400 -28.44 -14.51 -4.24
N ILE A 401 -28.36 -13.54 -3.32
CA ILE A 401 -27.52 -12.35 -3.49
C ILE A 401 -26.55 -12.19 -2.33
N VAL A 402 -25.27 -12.02 -2.65
CA VAL A 402 -24.24 -11.58 -1.71
C VAL A 402 -23.64 -10.27 -2.20
N CYS A 403 -23.65 -9.24 -1.37
CA CYS A 403 -22.89 -8.02 -1.63
C CYS A 403 -21.50 -8.15 -0.99
N CYS A 404 -20.45 -8.12 -1.80
CA CYS A 404 -19.08 -8.22 -1.34
C CYS A 404 -18.38 -6.86 -1.52
N ILE A 405 -17.92 -6.26 -0.43
CA ILE A 405 -17.03 -5.10 -0.48
C ILE A 405 -15.61 -5.60 -0.23
N ASP A 406 -14.80 -5.64 -1.29
CA ASP A 406 -13.37 -5.89 -1.22
C ASP A 406 -12.61 -4.58 -1.02
N GLU A 407 -11.39 -4.69 -0.47
CA GLU A 407 -10.61 -3.57 0.03
C GLU A 407 -11.43 -2.70 1.01
N ALA A 408 -12.16 -3.37 1.93
CA ALA A 408 -13.10 -2.73 2.84
C ALA A 408 -12.47 -1.61 3.70
N HIS A 409 -11.14 -1.57 3.83
CA HIS A 409 -10.39 -0.50 4.49
C HIS A 409 -10.71 0.90 3.92
N GLU A 410 -11.16 0.99 2.66
CA GLU A 410 -11.67 2.22 2.05
C GLU A 410 -12.92 2.78 2.75
N LEU A 411 -13.73 1.94 3.40
CA LEU A 411 -14.88 2.36 4.20
C LEU A 411 -14.49 3.09 5.50
N LEU A 412 -13.22 3.00 5.90
CA LEU A 412 -12.74 3.65 7.11
C LEU A 412 -12.39 5.13 6.90
N THR A 413 -12.39 5.58 5.65
CA THR A 413 -12.24 7.00 5.33
C THR A 413 -13.39 7.81 5.93
N LYS A 414 -13.06 8.93 6.58
CA LYS A 414 -14.05 9.82 7.21
C LYS A 414 -14.74 10.67 6.15
N ALA A 415 -16.05 10.85 6.28
CA ALA A 415 -16.78 11.90 5.56
C ALA A 415 -16.45 13.29 6.15
N LYS A 416 -16.86 14.36 5.46
CA LYS A 416 -16.72 15.76 5.93
C LYS A 416 -17.37 16.00 7.31
N ASP A 417 -18.31 15.16 7.71
CA ASP A 417 -19.05 15.23 8.98
C ASP A 417 -18.43 14.36 10.10
N ASP A 418 -17.15 14.00 9.99
CA ASP A 418 -16.35 13.25 10.97
C ASP A 418 -16.75 11.76 11.22
N GLU A 419 -17.83 11.27 10.60
CA GLU A 419 -18.25 9.86 10.66
C GLU A 419 -17.67 9.03 9.50
N ALA A 420 -17.14 7.84 9.79
CA ALA A 420 -16.59 6.94 8.77
C ALA A 420 -17.70 6.27 7.93
N TYR A 421 -17.45 6.05 6.64
CA TYR A 421 -18.40 5.38 5.74
C TYR A 421 -18.86 4.03 6.28
N PHE A 422 -17.97 3.28 6.94
CA PHE A 422 -18.28 1.98 7.54
C PHE A 422 -19.44 2.05 8.54
N VAL A 423 -19.48 3.08 9.38
CA VAL A 423 -20.56 3.23 10.39
C VAL A 423 -21.89 3.52 9.72
N GLN A 424 -21.91 4.42 8.73
CA GLN A 424 -23.11 4.77 7.98
C GLN A 424 -23.61 3.60 7.11
N TRP A 425 -22.69 2.89 6.46
CA TRP A 425 -22.98 1.69 5.70
C TRP A 425 -23.64 0.62 6.59
N ARG A 426 -23.04 0.33 7.75
CA ARG A 426 -23.54 -0.66 8.71
C ARG A 426 -24.95 -0.33 9.22
N ARG A 427 -25.26 0.96 9.41
CA ARG A 427 -26.62 1.42 9.77
C ARG A 427 -27.62 1.19 8.63
N GLN A 428 -27.24 1.53 7.40
CA GLN A 428 -28.12 1.34 6.24
C GLN A 428 -28.42 -0.14 5.96
N ILE A 429 -27.41 -1.02 6.03
CA ILE A 429 -27.65 -2.45 5.78
C ILE A 429 -28.45 -3.13 6.90
N ARG A 430 -28.45 -2.56 8.12
CA ARG A 430 -29.29 -3.05 9.22
C ARG A 430 -30.79 -2.87 8.92
N GLU A 431 -31.16 -1.86 8.15
CA GLU A 431 -32.54 -1.59 7.77
C GLU A 431 -33.04 -2.53 6.65
N ILE A 432 -32.16 -3.34 6.06
CA ILE A 432 -32.48 -4.29 5.00
C ILE A 432 -32.91 -5.62 5.63
N THR A 433 -34.18 -5.99 5.44
CA THR A 433 -34.74 -7.25 5.96
C THR A 433 -34.90 -8.36 4.90
N TRP A 434 -34.28 -8.20 3.73
CA TRP A 434 -34.42 -9.13 2.61
C TRP A 434 -33.93 -10.55 2.96
N GLY A 435 -34.83 -11.52 2.91
CA GLY A 435 -34.51 -12.94 2.94
C GLY A 435 -33.70 -13.32 1.69
N GLY A 436 -32.62 -14.09 1.88
CA GLY A 436 -31.69 -14.47 0.82
C GLY A 436 -30.64 -13.42 0.44
N PHE A 437 -30.49 -12.34 1.22
CA PHE A 437 -29.45 -11.33 1.03
C PHE A 437 -28.46 -11.33 2.20
N PHE A 438 -27.17 -11.19 1.91
CA PHE A 438 -26.13 -11.05 2.94
C PHE A 438 -24.95 -10.21 2.46
N ASN A 439 -24.21 -9.57 3.37
CA ASN A 439 -23.01 -8.78 3.04
C ASN A 439 -21.73 -9.48 3.51
N ILE A 440 -20.66 -9.33 2.73
CA ILE A 440 -19.32 -9.79 3.08
C ILE A 440 -18.35 -8.62 2.94
N LEU A 441 -17.50 -8.44 3.94
CA LEU A 441 -16.36 -7.53 3.89
C LEU A 441 -15.07 -8.33 3.77
N LEU A 442 -14.27 -8.02 2.74
CA LEU A 442 -12.91 -8.51 2.61
C LEU A 442 -11.97 -7.36 2.94
N SER A 443 -11.04 -7.58 3.87
CA SER A 443 -10.00 -6.60 4.19
C SER A 443 -8.65 -7.29 4.26
N THR A 444 -7.67 -6.68 3.61
CA THR A 444 -6.24 -6.95 3.76
C THR A 444 -5.59 -5.82 4.54
N ASN A 445 -5.83 -4.54 4.21
CA ASN A 445 -5.04 -3.42 4.75
C ASN A 445 -5.65 -2.63 5.93
N GLY A 446 -6.79 -3.04 6.50
CA GLY A 446 -7.40 -2.34 7.63
C GLY A 446 -6.99 -2.94 8.98
N LYS A 447 -6.78 -2.11 10.02
CA LYS A 447 -6.74 -2.62 11.41
C LYS A 447 -8.01 -3.43 11.64
N ILE A 448 -7.86 -4.70 11.98
CA ILE A 448 -8.98 -5.63 12.14
C ILE A 448 -9.98 -5.10 13.15
N GLY A 449 -9.48 -4.43 14.20
CA GLY A 449 -10.28 -3.70 15.19
C GLY A 449 -11.17 -2.57 14.64
N ASN A 450 -11.08 -2.20 13.37
CA ASN A 450 -11.98 -1.22 12.76
C ASN A 450 -13.28 -1.87 12.23
N PHE A 451 -13.22 -3.10 11.73
CA PHE A 451 -14.38 -3.87 11.28
C PHE A 451 -14.97 -4.74 12.40
N LEU A 452 -14.11 -5.09 13.36
CA LEU A 452 -14.40 -5.86 14.56
C LEU A 452 -13.98 -5.08 15.82
N PRO A 453 -14.60 -3.92 16.11
CA PRO A 453 -14.23 -3.10 17.27
C PRO A 453 -14.30 -3.89 18.57
N PRO A 454 -13.37 -3.65 19.53
CA PRO A 454 -13.48 -4.22 20.86
C PRO A 454 -14.85 -3.96 21.46
N VAL A 455 -15.40 -4.94 22.19
CA VAL A 455 -16.73 -4.82 22.83
C VAL A 455 -16.84 -3.54 23.68
N THR A 456 -15.73 -3.09 24.27
CA THR A 456 -15.65 -1.91 25.12
C THR A 456 -15.54 -0.56 24.37
N LYS A 457 -15.11 -0.55 23.10
CA LYS A 457 -14.88 0.66 22.29
C LYS A 457 -15.97 0.90 21.25
N ASP A 458 -16.97 0.03 21.17
CA ASP A 458 -17.99 0.13 20.15
C ASP A 458 -18.89 1.36 20.35
N THR A 459 -19.11 2.05 19.24
CA THR A 459 -19.57 3.45 19.09
C THR A 459 -20.85 3.82 19.86
N ARG A 460 -21.13 5.14 19.95
CA ARG A 460 -22.36 5.75 20.50
C ARG A 460 -23.67 5.03 20.10
N SER A 461 -23.68 4.29 19.00
CA SER A 461 -24.72 3.38 18.47
C SER A 461 -25.11 2.22 19.40
N ALA A 462 -24.19 1.73 20.24
CA ALA A 462 -24.40 0.63 21.18
C ALA A 462 -25.17 1.06 22.45
N ARG A 463 -25.40 2.37 22.66
CA ARG A 463 -26.07 2.88 23.86
C ARG A 463 -27.58 2.59 23.90
N ALA A 464 -28.17 2.13 22.79
CA ALA A 464 -29.60 1.85 22.66
C ALA A 464 -29.93 0.39 22.23
N HIS A 465 -28.94 -0.46 21.96
CA HIS A 465 -29.15 -1.84 21.48
C HIS A 465 -28.10 -2.79 22.05
N ASP A 466 -28.46 -4.07 22.24
CA ASP A 466 -27.50 -5.14 22.49
C ASP A 466 -26.64 -5.34 21.23
N PHE A 467 -25.42 -4.81 21.25
CA PHE A 467 -24.58 -4.63 20.07
C PHE A 467 -23.70 -5.86 19.82
N VAL A 468 -24.29 -6.89 19.22
CA VAL A 468 -23.57 -8.11 18.80
C VAL A 468 -23.27 -8.04 17.30
N ILE A 469 -22.06 -8.40 16.86
CA ILE A 469 -21.76 -8.57 15.42
C ILE A 469 -21.37 -10.02 15.17
N PHE A 470 -21.48 -10.47 13.92
CA PHE A 470 -20.99 -11.80 13.54
C PHE A 470 -19.49 -11.93 13.80
N PRO A 471 -18.99 -13.11 14.20
CA PRO A 471 -17.56 -13.32 14.41
C PRO A 471 -16.78 -13.12 13.10
N ALA A 472 -15.47 -12.85 13.23
CA ALA A 472 -14.54 -12.93 12.11
C ALA A 472 -14.62 -14.32 11.48
N TYR A 473 -14.66 -14.40 10.16
CA TYR A 473 -14.44 -15.66 9.46
C TYR A 473 -12.94 -15.79 9.15
N LEU A 474 -12.29 -16.76 9.79
CA LEU A 474 -10.85 -17.01 9.66
C LEU A 474 -10.55 -18.33 8.94
N ASP A 475 -11.53 -19.22 8.82
CA ASP A 475 -11.43 -20.51 8.13
C ASP A 475 -11.39 -20.38 6.59
N VAL A 476 -10.44 -19.58 6.13
CA VAL A 476 -9.97 -19.48 4.75
C VAL A 476 -8.59 -20.13 4.61
N ASN A 477 -8.27 -21.08 5.49
CA ASN A 477 -6.99 -21.76 5.49
C ASN A 477 -6.90 -22.66 4.26
N THR A 478 -6.25 -22.13 3.22
CA THR A 478 -6.00 -22.76 1.93
C THR A 478 -4.54 -23.20 1.80
N ILE A 479 -3.82 -23.30 2.92
CA ILE A 479 -2.46 -23.83 2.93
C ILE A 479 -2.46 -25.22 2.31
N ASP A 480 -1.52 -25.45 1.39
CA ASP A 480 -1.32 -26.70 0.65
C ASP A 480 -2.52 -27.16 -0.18
N VAL A 481 -3.53 -26.29 -0.43
CA VAL A 481 -4.72 -26.68 -1.21
C VAL A 481 -4.39 -27.10 -2.64
N LEU A 482 -3.24 -26.64 -3.16
CA LEU A 482 -2.75 -26.97 -4.50
C LEU A 482 -1.74 -28.13 -4.50
N ALA A 483 -1.39 -28.70 -3.33
CA ALA A 483 -0.37 -29.74 -3.22
C ALA A 483 -0.72 -31.01 -4.03
N SER A 484 -2.01 -31.30 -4.20
CA SER A 484 -2.50 -32.45 -4.98
C SER A 484 -2.22 -32.34 -6.49
N LEU A 485 -1.93 -31.13 -6.99
CA LEU A 485 -1.60 -30.93 -8.41
C LEU A 485 -0.26 -31.57 -8.81
N VAL A 486 0.53 -32.02 -7.84
CA VAL A 486 1.89 -32.58 -8.03
C VAL A 486 1.97 -34.05 -7.57
N GLU A 487 0.85 -34.74 -7.40
CA GLU A 487 0.74 -36.06 -6.74
C GLU A 487 1.48 -37.25 -7.40
N ASN A 488 2.32 -37.06 -8.43
CA ASN A 488 3.01 -38.16 -9.14
C ASN A 488 4.54 -38.05 -9.22
N VAL A 489 5.18 -37.20 -8.41
CA VAL A 489 6.65 -37.11 -8.38
C VAL A 489 7.21 -38.02 -7.30
N GLY A 490 8.33 -38.70 -7.57
CA GLY A 490 8.93 -39.73 -6.70
C GLY A 490 9.28 -39.25 -5.28
N LYS A 491 9.87 -40.13 -4.46
CA LYS A 491 10.27 -39.83 -3.07
C LYS A 491 11.41 -38.80 -2.94
N GLU A 492 11.91 -38.25 -4.04
CA GLU A 492 13.01 -37.31 -4.07
C GLU A 492 12.51 -35.86 -3.95
N TYR A 493 13.36 -34.98 -3.40
CA TYR A 493 13.05 -33.57 -3.27
C TYR A 493 12.94 -32.92 -4.66
N ASP A 494 11.78 -32.37 -4.96
CA ASP A 494 11.51 -31.64 -6.19
C ASP A 494 11.18 -30.18 -5.87
N HIS A 495 12.00 -29.28 -6.40
CA HIS A 495 11.84 -27.83 -6.23
C HIS A 495 10.61 -27.29 -6.97
N GLU A 496 10.15 -27.96 -8.03
CA GLU A 496 8.92 -27.60 -8.73
C GLU A 496 7.67 -27.89 -7.89
N ARG A 497 7.72 -28.87 -6.98
CA ARG A 497 6.61 -29.16 -6.06
C ARG A 497 6.43 -28.08 -5.01
N VAL A 498 7.53 -27.45 -4.59
CA VAL A 498 7.56 -26.50 -3.47
C VAL A 498 6.65 -25.29 -3.70
N VAL A 499 6.49 -24.85 -4.95
CA VAL A 499 5.63 -23.70 -5.27
C VAL A 499 4.14 -23.97 -5.01
N TYR A 500 3.74 -25.24 -4.93
CA TYR A 500 2.37 -25.66 -4.65
C TYR A 500 2.11 -25.94 -3.16
N LEU A 501 3.15 -25.81 -2.33
CA LEU A 501 3.07 -25.91 -0.87
C LEU A 501 3.03 -24.50 -0.27
N GLY A 502 2.22 -24.28 0.76
CA GLY A 502 1.92 -22.96 1.33
C GLY A 502 0.62 -22.36 0.78
N ILE A 503 0.52 -21.03 0.78
CA ILE A 503 -0.70 -20.35 0.30
C ILE A 503 -0.90 -20.56 -1.21
N PRO A 504 -2.15 -20.56 -1.71
CA PRO A 504 -2.44 -20.86 -3.12
C PRO A 504 -1.90 -19.82 -4.10
N LEU A 505 -1.50 -18.63 -3.65
CA LEU A 505 -0.95 -17.57 -4.50
C LEU A 505 0.23 -18.06 -5.34
N TRP A 506 1.19 -18.76 -4.72
CA TRP A 506 2.44 -19.14 -5.37
C TRP A 506 2.20 -20.18 -6.46
N GLY A 507 1.47 -21.25 -6.15
CA GLY A 507 1.15 -22.31 -7.10
C GLY A 507 0.27 -21.80 -8.25
N SER A 508 -0.65 -20.87 -7.97
CA SER A 508 -1.47 -20.25 -9.02
C SER A 508 -0.64 -19.41 -10.00
N LEU A 509 0.32 -18.63 -9.49
CA LEU A 509 1.23 -17.85 -10.32
C LEU A 509 2.21 -18.76 -11.10
N ALA A 510 2.67 -19.86 -10.49
CA ALA A 510 3.49 -20.85 -11.17
C ALA A 510 2.74 -21.48 -12.37
N GLN A 511 1.46 -21.83 -12.20
CA GLN A 511 0.62 -22.31 -13.31
C GLN A 511 0.38 -21.27 -14.40
N ALA A 512 0.44 -19.99 -14.05
CA ALA A 512 0.42 -18.87 -15.00
C ALA A 512 1.79 -18.59 -15.65
N GLY A 513 2.80 -19.43 -15.41
CA GLY A 513 4.12 -19.35 -16.04
C GLY A 513 5.12 -18.43 -15.34
N VAL A 514 4.88 -18.03 -14.09
CA VAL A 514 5.85 -17.24 -13.31
C VAL A 514 6.96 -18.16 -12.78
N SER A 515 8.22 -17.76 -12.97
CA SER A 515 9.38 -18.55 -12.54
C SER A 515 9.49 -18.61 -11.01
N ILE A 516 10.09 -19.67 -10.47
CA ILE A 516 10.31 -19.81 -9.03
C ILE A 516 11.18 -18.67 -8.45
N ILE A 517 12.12 -18.14 -9.22
CA ILE A 517 12.98 -17.01 -8.84
C ILE A 517 12.11 -15.76 -8.64
N ASP A 518 11.22 -15.48 -9.58
CA ASP A 518 10.29 -14.34 -9.50
C ASP A 518 9.29 -14.50 -8.36
N LEU A 519 8.84 -15.73 -8.08
CA LEU A 519 7.96 -16.02 -6.95
C LEU A 519 8.66 -15.73 -5.61
N VAL A 520 9.91 -16.16 -5.44
CA VAL A 520 10.69 -15.87 -4.22
C VAL A 520 10.96 -14.36 -4.10
N HIS A 521 11.25 -13.69 -5.21
CA HIS A 521 11.41 -12.24 -5.22
C HIS A 521 10.11 -11.52 -4.82
N LEU A 522 8.97 -11.91 -5.42
CA LEU A 522 7.65 -11.38 -5.06
C LEU A 522 7.31 -11.65 -3.59
N ALA A 523 7.62 -12.84 -3.09
CA ALA A 523 7.41 -13.18 -1.68
C ALA A 523 8.22 -12.28 -0.74
N SER A 524 9.48 -12.01 -1.09
CA SER A 524 10.34 -11.07 -0.38
C SER A 524 9.77 -9.65 -0.37
N GLN A 525 9.28 -9.18 -1.52
CA GLN A 525 8.61 -7.89 -1.61
C GLN A 525 7.33 -7.87 -0.77
N LYS A 526 6.47 -8.89 -0.86
CA LYS A 526 5.19 -8.95 -0.14
C LYS A 526 5.39 -9.01 1.37
N ILE A 527 6.31 -9.82 1.88
CA ILE A 527 6.55 -9.92 3.33
C ILE A 527 7.19 -8.64 3.89
N ARG A 528 7.94 -7.89 3.07
CA ARG A 528 8.48 -6.56 3.44
C ARG A 528 7.52 -5.41 3.12
N ASN A 529 6.28 -5.69 2.69
CA ASN A 529 5.32 -4.68 2.23
C ASN A 529 5.89 -3.72 1.16
N PHE A 530 6.68 -4.26 0.23
CA PHE A 530 7.40 -3.54 -0.82
C PHE A 530 8.34 -2.44 -0.30
N ASN A 531 8.68 -2.47 0.99
CA ASN A 531 9.60 -1.52 1.58
C ASN A 531 11.05 -1.89 1.22
N LYS A 532 11.77 -0.89 0.68
CA LYS A 532 13.18 -0.98 0.30
C LYS A 532 14.13 -0.49 1.38
N LYS A 533 13.62 -0.03 2.54
CA LYS A 533 14.44 0.40 3.66
C LYS A 533 14.92 -0.81 4.45
N ASP A 534 16.21 -0.81 4.76
CA ASP A 534 16.86 -1.90 5.49
C ASP A 534 16.52 -1.87 6.99
N ASN A 535 16.19 -0.69 7.52
CA ASN A 535 15.86 -0.47 8.93
C ASN A 535 14.36 -0.39 9.22
N ASP A 536 13.50 -0.92 8.34
CA ASP A 536 12.07 -0.99 8.65
C ASP A 536 11.79 -2.08 9.70
N TYR A 537 11.38 -1.62 10.88
CA TYR A 537 11.09 -2.45 12.04
C TYR A 537 10.03 -3.54 11.77
N LEU A 538 8.93 -3.22 11.09
CA LEU A 538 7.85 -4.20 10.86
C LEU A 538 8.23 -5.21 9.77
N ALA A 539 8.90 -4.74 8.71
CA ALA A 539 9.41 -5.63 7.66
C ALA A 539 10.46 -6.61 8.22
N ASN A 540 11.37 -6.12 9.05
CA ASN A 540 12.38 -6.96 9.69
C ASN A 540 11.75 -7.94 10.69
N LEU A 541 10.80 -7.49 11.53
CA LEU A 541 10.02 -8.37 12.40
C LEU A 541 9.33 -9.49 11.60
N ALA A 542 8.66 -9.16 10.50
CA ALA A 542 7.95 -10.13 9.67
C ALA A 542 8.88 -11.19 9.07
N CYS A 543 10.00 -10.76 8.49
CA CYS A 543 11.01 -11.65 7.93
C CYS A 543 11.57 -12.61 8.99
N ILE A 544 11.98 -12.09 10.15
CA ILE A 544 12.56 -12.90 11.23
C ILE A 544 11.50 -13.84 11.82
N ALA A 545 10.28 -13.38 12.03
CA ALA A 545 9.20 -14.21 12.55
C ALA A 545 8.86 -15.38 11.61
N CYS A 546 8.87 -15.13 10.30
CA CYS A 546 8.67 -16.15 9.28
C CYS A 546 9.84 -17.16 9.20
N SER A 547 11.07 -16.68 9.19
CA SER A 547 12.25 -17.55 9.01
C SER A 547 12.67 -18.30 10.28
N LEU A 548 12.49 -17.73 11.47
CA LEU A 548 12.94 -18.32 12.75
C LEU A 548 11.82 -18.97 13.57
N SER A 549 10.58 -18.92 13.08
CA SER A 549 9.38 -19.38 13.79
C SER A 549 9.22 -18.72 15.16
N LEU A 550 9.18 -17.38 15.17
CA LEU A 550 8.96 -16.60 16.38
C LEU A 550 7.47 -16.47 16.66
N GLU A 551 7.12 -16.55 17.94
CA GLU A 551 5.75 -16.32 18.40
C GLU A 551 5.55 -14.84 18.71
N VAL A 552 4.63 -14.22 17.97
CA VAL A 552 4.28 -12.82 18.14
C VAL A 552 3.12 -12.72 19.13
N SER A 553 3.29 -11.87 20.15
CA SER A 553 2.28 -11.70 21.19
C SER A 553 0.95 -11.15 20.62
N PRO A 554 -0.22 -11.77 20.92
CA PRO A 554 -1.52 -11.40 20.36
C PRO A 554 -2.07 -10.00 20.69
N ARG A 555 -1.44 -9.28 21.62
CA ARG A 555 -1.99 -8.04 22.26
C ARG A 555 -1.47 -6.73 21.65
N ILE A 556 -0.88 -6.80 20.47
CA ILE A 556 0.02 -5.77 19.98
C ILE A 556 -0.51 -5.22 18.65
N ALA A 557 -0.46 -3.90 18.46
CA ALA A 557 -0.94 -3.24 17.24
C ALA A 557 -0.19 -3.71 15.98
N GLU A 558 1.03 -4.21 16.18
CA GLU A 558 1.87 -4.84 15.19
C GLU A 558 1.24 -6.10 14.59
N VAL A 559 0.43 -6.89 15.33
CA VAL A 559 -0.25 -8.08 14.77
C VAL A 559 -1.20 -7.69 13.64
N ASP A 560 -1.97 -6.62 13.83
CA ASP A 560 -2.85 -6.09 12.79
C ASP A 560 -2.03 -5.74 11.53
N SER A 561 -0.90 -5.06 11.70
CA SER A 561 -0.01 -4.69 10.59
C SER A 561 0.65 -5.91 9.94
N LEU A 562 1.04 -6.92 10.72
CA LEU A 562 1.68 -8.12 10.21
C LEU A 562 0.74 -8.93 9.32
N ILE A 563 -0.51 -9.12 9.76
CA ILE A 563 -1.54 -9.78 8.94
C ILE A 563 -1.85 -8.94 7.71
N ALA A 564 -1.99 -7.63 7.91
CA ALA A 564 -2.49 -6.75 6.88
C ALA A 564 -1.52 -6.55 5.72
N SER A 565 -0.24 -6.35 6.06
CA SER A 565 0.76 -5.85 5.11
C SER A 565 2.01 -6.71 5.02
N HIS A 566 2.18 -7.71 5.88
CA HIS A 566 3.38 -8.55 5.94
C HIS A 566 3.09 -10.06 5.91
N MET A 567 1.99 -10.46 5.27
CA MET A 567 1.67 -11.86 4.97
C MET A 567 1.44 -12.80 6.18
N ALA A 568 1.33 -12.28 7.42
CA ALA A 568 1.06 -13.14 8.58
C ALA A 568 -0.34 -13.76 8.51
N THR A 569 -0.46 -15.02 8.91
CA THR A 569 -1.71 -15.76 8.89
C THR A 569 -2.46 -15.56 10.20
N ALA A 570 -3.69 -15.05 10.13
CA ALA A 570 -4.59 -14.97 11.28
C ALA A 570 -5.14 -16.37 11.64
N LEU A 571 -5.00 -16.79 12.89
CA LEU A 571 -5.43 -18.09 13.42
C LEU A 571 -6.67 -18.01 14.30
N GLY A 572 -6.85 -16.90 15.01
CA GLY A 572 -7.94 -16.77 15.97
C GLY A 572 -8.16 -15.33 16.40
N VAL A 573 -9.41 -14.97 16.68
CA VAL A 573 -9.77 -13.68 17.27
C VAL A 573 -10.39 -13.94 18.64
N SER A 574 -9.94 -13.18 19.64
CA SER A 574 -10.49 -13.23 21.00
C SER A 574 -11.98 -12.89 21.03
N LEU A 575 -12.72 -13.46 21.98
CA LEU A 575 -14.18 -13.21 22.11
C LEU A 575 -14.51 -11.73 22.30
N ASP A 576 -13.64 -10.98 23.00
CA ASP A 576 -13.78 -9.53 23.21
C ASP A 576 -13.26 -8.68 22.04
N ARG A 577 -12.69 -9.32 21.01
CA ARG A 577 -12.13 -8.72 19.79
C ARG A 577 -10.97 -7.75 20.08
N THR A 578 -10.23 -7.97 21.16
CA THR A 578 -9.09 -7.11 21.56
C THR A 578 -7.73 -7.66 21.14
N SER A 579 -7.67 -8.96 20.87
CA SER A 579 -6.45 -9.71 20.58
C SER A 579 -6.67 -10.64 19.38
N ILE A 580 -5.67 -10.75 18.52
CA ILE A 580 -5.66 -11.65 17.37
C ILE A 580 -4.42 -12.53 17.47
N LEU A 581 -4.60 -13.83 17.31
CA LEU A 581 -3.50 -14.77 17.22
C LEU A 581 -3.08 -14.85 15.74
N CYS A 582 -1.80 -14.63 15.46
CA CYS A 582 -1.24 -14.80 14.12
C CYS A 582 0.01 -15.68 14.14
N THR A 583 0.35 -16.25 12.99
CA THR A 583 1.59 -16.99 12.78
C THR A 583 2.07 -16.88 11.34
N TYR A 584 3.30 -17.31 11.08
CA TYR A 584 3.77 -17.65 9.74
C TYR A 584 3.78 -19.18 9.62
N PRO A 585 2.80 -19.79 8.93
CA PRO A 585 2.77 -21.24 8.76
C PRO A 585 3.93 -21.69 7.87
N SER A 586 4.08 -23.01 7.72
CA SER A 586 5.05 -23.60 6.79
C SER A 586 4.68 -23.25 5.34
N ASP A 587 5.18 -22.13 4.85
CA ASP A 587 5.05 -21.66 3.48
C ASP A 587 6.46 -21.45 2.92
N THR A 588 6.88 -22.38 2.08
CA THR A 588 8.27 -22.46 1.65
C THR A 588 8.67 -21.29 0.75
N ILE A 589 7.78 -20.80 -0.10
CA ILE A 589 8.10 -19.65 -0.96
C ILE A 589 8.16 -18.37 -0.14
N LEU A 590 7.23 -18.19 0.81
CA LEU A 590 7.25 -17.06 1.73
C LEU A 590 8.49 -17.06 2.63
N ALA A 591 8.87 -18.23 3.15
CA ALA A 591 10.07 -18.45 3.96
C ALA A 591 11.36 -18.09 3.19
N SER A 592 11.48 -18.54 1.95
CA SER A 592 12.59 -18.16 1.07
C SER A 592 12.62 -16.66 0.81
N GLY A 593 11.45 -16.05 0.54
CA GLY A 593 11.34 -14.59 0.39
C GLY A 593 11.72 -13.83 1.67
N ALA A 594 11.37 -14.37 2.84
CA ALA A 594 11.71 -13.82 4.15
C ALA A 594 13.23 -13.87 4.39
N LEU A 595 13.88 -15.00 4.12
CA LEU A 595 15.33 -15.15 4.22
C LEU A 595 16.06 -14.21 3.25
N LYS A 596 15.59 -14.12 2.00
CA LYS A 596 16.08 -13.11 1.04
C LYS A 596 15.96 -11.71 1.63
N GLY A 597 14.83 -11.39 2.25
CA GLY A 597 14.58 -10.09 2.89
C GLY A 597 15.51 -9.79 4.07
N ILE A 598 15.90 -10.79 4.87
CA ILE A 598 16.90 -10.65 5.94
C ILE A 598 18.27 -10.35 5.35
N ILE A 599 18.63 -11.05 4.28
CA ILE A 599 19.94 -10.90 3.63
C ILE A 599 20.06 -9.53 2.97
N ASP A 600 19.03 -9.10 2.25
CA ASP A 600 18.98 -7.80 1.58
C ASP A 600 19.05 -6.65 2.60
N ALA A 601 18.31 -6.75 3.71
CA ALA A 601 18.33 -5.76 4.78
C ALA A 601 19.58 -5.83 5.67
N GLY A 602 20.33 -6.93 5.61
CA GLY A 602 21.44 -7.22 6.51
C GLY A 602 21.00 -7.84 7.84
N TRP A 603 21.75 -8.87 8.26
CA TRP A 603 21.52 -9.56 9.53
C TRP A 603 21.58 -8.63 10.74
N GLU A 604 22.48 -7.63 10.73
CA GLU A 604 22.64 -6.68 11.84
C GLU A 604 21.34 -5.89 12.11
N ASN A 605 20.76 -5.28 11.07
CA ASN A 605 19.49 -4.55 11.19
C ASN A 605 18.34 -5.43 11.69
N CYS A 606 18.31 -6.69 11.24
CA CYS A 606 17.32 -7.67 11.68
C CYS A 606 17.53 -8.05 13.15
N LEU A 607 18.77 -8.33 13.57
CA LEU A 607 19.09 -8.70 14.95
C LEU A 607 18.86 -7.54 15.92
N ASP A 608 19.17 -6.31 15.54
CA ASP A 608 18.85 -5.12 16.33
C ASP A 608 17.34 -4.98 16.57
N THR A 609 16.55 -5.20 15.51
CA THR A 609 15.09 -5.26 15.60
C THR A 609 14.63 -6.35 16.58
N LEU A 610 15.22 -7.55 16.50
CA LEU A 610 14.90 -8.67 17.39
C LEU A 610 15.23 -8.39 18.86
N LEU A 611 16.38 -7.77 19.13
CA LEU A 611 16.77 -7.36 20.49
C LEU A 611 15.79 -6.34 21.06
N GLU A 612 15.39 -5.36 20.23
CA GLU A 612 14.37 -4.39 20.62
C GLU A 612 13.03 -5.07 20.95
N LEU A 613 12.59 -6.02 20.13
CA LEU A 613 11.34 -6.77 20.32
C LEU A 613 11.32 -7.56 21.63
N PHE A 614 12.44 -8.18 22.01
CA PHE A 614 12.58 -8.84 23.31
C PHE A 614 12.50 -7.86 24.48
N SER A 615 13.13 -6.68 24.35
CA SER A 615 13.06 -5.67 25.43
C SER A 615 11.64 -5.12 25.63
N ARG A 616 10.82 -5.12 24.58
CA ARG A 616 9.41 -4.68 24.60
C ARG A 616 8.41 -5.80 24.93
N GLY A 617 8.84 -7.06 24.98
CA GLY A 617 7.95 -8.22 25.17
C GLY A 617 7.00 -8.47 24.01
N VAL A 618 7.38 -8.04 22.80
CA VAL A 618 6.56 -8.20 21.58
C VAL A 618 6.63 -9.64 21.06
N VAL A 619 7.81 -10.24 21.19
CA VAL A 619 8.09 -11.61 20.81
C VAL A 619 8.47 -12.38 22.07
N GLU A 620 7.95 -13.60 22.20
CA GLU A 620 8.42 -14.52 23.22
C GLU A 620 9.68 -15.23 22.69
N ALA A 621 10.79 -15.08 23.41
CA ALA A 621 11.93 -15.96 23.17
C ALA A 621 11.47 -17.35 23.60
N GLY A 622 11.54 -18.33 22.69
CA GLY A 622 11.49 -19.74 23.09
C GLY A 622 12.69 -20.08 23.99
N GLU A 623 13.15 -21.32 23.96
CA GLU A 623 14.44 -21.62 24.60
C GLU A 623 15.54 -20.76 23.94
N ARG A 624 16.13 -19.81 24.69
CA ARG A 624 17.08 -18.83 24.15
C ARG A 624 18.21 -19.49 23.34
N GLY A 625 18.64 -20.68 23.77
CA GLY A 625 19.63 -21.49 23.05
C GLY A 625 19.12 -21.99 21.70
N GLU A 626 17.86 -22.43 21.61
CA GLU A 626 17.26 -22.81 20.33
C GLU A 626 17.22 -21.64 19.37
N LEU A 627 16.76 -20.47 19.81
CA LEU A 627 16.68 -19.30 18.93
C LEU A 627 18.05 -18.91 18.37
N VAL A 628 19.09 -18.89 19.22
CA VAL A 628 20.46 -18.62 18.77
C VAL A 628 20.90 -19.66 17.75
N ASN A 629 20.62 -20.95 17.99
CA ASN A 629 20.93 -22.01 17.03
C ASN A 629 20.19 -21.82 15.70
N ARG A 630 18.91 -21.45 15.72
CA ARG A 630 18.12 -21.19 14.50
C ARG A 630 18.75 -20.07 13.67
N ILE A 631 19.21 -18.99 14.32
CA ILE A 631 19.91 -17.88 13.68
C ILE A 631 21.22 -18.35 13.06
N LEU A 632 22.07 -19.02 13.84
CA LEU A 632 23.39 -19.48 13.38
C LEU A 632 23.25 -20.45 12.20
N PHE A 633 22.32 -21.39 12.27
CA PHE A 633 22.07 -22.36 11.21
C PHE A 633 21.59 -21.66 9.93
N LEU A 634 20.64 -20.73 10.04
CA LEU A 634 20.11 -20.05 8.86
C LEU A 634 21.15 -19.12 8.22
N LYS A 635 21.97 -18.45 9.04
CA LYS A 635 23.08 -17.64 8.57
C LYS A 635 24.14 -18.50 7.86
N ALA A 636 24.56 -19.60 8.48
CA ALA A 636 25.54 -20.51 7.90
C ALA A 636 25.07 -21.13 6.58
N TYR A 637 23.79 -21.48 6.50
CA TYR A 637 23.17 -21.97 5.26
C TYR A 637 23.16 -20.89 4.17
N ALA A 638 22.78 -19.66 4.49
CA ALA A 638 22.78 -18.55 3.54
C ALA A 638 24.19 -18.21 3.03
N ASP A 639 25.19 -18.25 3.91
CA ASP A 639 26.59 -17.99 3.55
C ASP A 639 27.14 -19.13 2.67
N ALA A 640 26.86 -20.40 3.01
CA ALA A 640 27.23 -21.54 2.18
C ALA A 640 26.56 -21.52 0.79
N LEU A 641 25.29 -21.09 0.70
CA LEU A 641 24.60 -20.92 -0.59
C LEU A 641 25.31 -19.89 -1.48
N LYS A 642 25.68 -18.74 -0.93
CA LYS A 642 26.40 -17.70 -1.68
C LYS A 642 27.76 -18.17 -2.18
N GLU A 643 28.46 -18.97 -1.40
CA GLU A 643 29.74 -19.57 -1.79
C GLU A 643 29.56 -20.60 -2.91
N CYS A 644 28.56 -21.48 -2.80
CA CYS A 644 28.31 -22.53 -3.80
C CYS A 644 27.68 -22.00 -5.10
N PHE A 645 26.93 -20.91 -5.05
CA PHE A 645 26.17 -20.36 -6.18
C PHE A 645 26.40 -18.84 -6.35
N PRO A 646 27.63 -18.37 -6.63
CA PRO A 646 27.98 -16.95 -6.61
C PRO A 646 27.37 -16.12 -7.74
N SER A 647 27.00 -16.76 -8.85
CA SER A 647 26.55 -16.10 -10.09
C SER A 647 25.06 -16.28 -10.39
N SER A 648 24.30 -16.96 -9.53
CA SER A 648 22.88 -17.26 -9.78
C SER A 648 21.97 -16.50 -8.82
N PRO A 649 20.81 -15.99 -9.26
CA PRO A 649 19.79 -15.48 -8.35
C PRO A 649 19.36 -16.59 -7.39
N LEU A 650 19.62 -16.38 -6.09
CA LEU A 650 19.35 -17.37 -5.05
C LEU A 650 17.84 -17.46 -4.76
N THR A 651 17.31 -18.67 -4.80
CA THR A 651 15.93 -18.98 -4.37
C THR A 651 15.87 -19.38 -2.90
N TYR A 652 17.04 -19.69 -2.30
CA TYR A 652 17.17 -20.23 -0.95
C TYR A 652 16.50 -21.60 -0.75
N LEU A 653 16.16 -22.27 -1.85
CA LEU A 653 15.58 -23.62 -1.89
C LEU A 653 16.58 -24.69 -2.33
N GLN A 654 17.77 -24.27 -2.78
CA GLN A 654 18.81 -25.17 -3.26
C GLN A 654 19.44 -25.96 -2.10
N LYS A 655 19.82 -27.20 -2.38
CA LYS A 655 20.67 -27.95 -1.46
C LYS A 655 22.12 -27.45 -1.58
N VAL A 656 22.84 -27.45 -0.45
CA VAL A 656 24.28 -27.20 -0.39
C VAL A 656 25.01 -28.43 0.15
N PRO A 657 26.27 -28.68 -0.24
CA PRO A 657 27.07 -29.72 0.38
C PRO A 657 27.13 -29.54 1.90
N LEU A 658 26.92 -30.63 2.66
CA LEU A 658 26.97 -30.62 4.11
C LEU A 658 28.30 -30.07 4.63
N LYS A 659 29.39 -30.36 3.92
CA LYS A 659 30.72 -29.81 4.18
C LYS A 659 30.73 -28.29 4.17
N SER A 660 30.19 -27.64 3.14
CA SER A 660 30.19 -26.18 3.00
C SER A 660 29.37 -25.54 4.11
N PHE A 661 28.20 -26.11 4.43
CA PHE A 661 27.39 -25.68 5.56
C PHE A 661 28.14 -25.76 6.91
N LEU A 662 28.77 -26.90 7.20
CA LEU A 662 29.50 -27.08 8.46
C LEU A 662 30.73 -26.18 8.58
N LYS A 663 31.45 -25.94 7.47
CA LYS A 663 32.54 -24.97 7.44
C LYS A 663 32.07 -23.56 7.76
N SER A 664 30.95 -23.15 7.16
CA SER A 664 30.34 -21.84 7.43
C SER A 664 29.85 -21.71 8.87
N LEU A 665 29.18 -22.75 9.40
CA LEU A 665 28.65 -22.76 10.77
C LEU A 665 29.73 -22.69 11.85
N LEU A 666 30.88 -23.32 11.60
CA LEU A 666 31.95 -23.49 12.56
C LEU A 666 33.17 -22.60 12.25
N CYS A 667 33.01 -21.63 11.34
CA CYS A 667 34.08 -20.67 10.98
C CYS A 667 35.42 -21.33 10.65
N GLU A 668 35.40 -22.47 9.95
CA GLU A 668 36.58 -23.27 9.59
C GLU A 668 37.39 -23.86 10.77
N GLU A 669 36.85 -23.93 11.99
CA GLU A 669 37.59 -24.36 13.19
C GLU A 669 37.76 -25.88 13.36
N ILE A 670 37.20 -26.72 12.46
CA ILE A 670 37.36 -28.18 12.53
C ILE A 670 38.47 -28.68 11.60
N ASP A 671 39.62 -28.97 12.20
CA ASP A 671 40.67 -29.76 11.57
C ASP A 671 40.18 -31.19 11.26
N GLY A 672 40.43 -31.67 10.04
CA GLY A 672 40.08 -33.04 9.63
C GLY A 672 38.59 -33.26 9.35
N LEU A 673 37.77 -32.20 9.17
CA LEU A 673 36.35 -32.32 8.85
C LEU A 673 36.09 -33.24 7.64
N ASP A 674 36.92 -33.15 6.61
CA ASP A 674 36.82 -33.97 5.40
C ASP A 674 36.99 -35.47 5.70
N GLU A 675 37.96 -35.81 6.55
CA GLU A 675 38.23 -37.19 6.95
C GLU A 675 37.13 -37.72 7.86
N LEU A 676 36.58 -36.87 8.73
CA LEU A 676 35.44 -37.21 9.58
C LEU A 676 34.20 -37.53 8.75
N LEU A 677 33.84 -36.66 7.79
CA LEU A 677 32.67 -36.87 6.93
C LEU A 677 32.82 -38.13 6.06
N LYS A 678 34.02 -38.37 5.51
CA LYS A 678 34.33 -39.61 4.77
C LYS A 678 34.24 -40.85 5.67
N ARG A 679 34.76 -40.79 6.89
CA ARG A 679 34.68 -41.89 7.86
C ARG A 679 33.23 -42.20 8.27
N MET A 680 32.38 -41.18 8.32
CA MET A 680 30.94 -41.34 8.57
C MET A 680 30.15 -41.75 7.32
N GLY A 681 30.75 -41.74 6.13
CA GLY A 681 30.09 -42.07 4.86
C GLY A 681 29.07 -41.03 4.40
N ILE A 682 29.23 -39.76 4.81
CA ILE A 682 28.31 -38.65 4.51
C ILE A 682 29.02 -37.47 3.84
N ASP A 683 30.18 -37.69 3.23
CA ASP A 683 30.97 -36.66 2.54
C ASP A 683 30.29 -36.11 1.28
N GLN A 684 29.36 -36.86 0.70
CA GLN A 684 28.49 -36.44 -0.41
C GLN A 684 27.09 -36.01 0.05
N ALA A 685 26.85 -35.92 1.36
CA ALA A 685 25.56 -35.49 1.87
C ALA A 685 25.32 -33.99 1.58
N GLU A 686 24.06 -33.64 1.39
CA GLU A 686 23.63 -32.27 1.16
C GLU A 686 22.56 -31.87 2.18
N ILE A 687 22.44 -30.58 2.44
CA ILE A 687 21.46 -30.00 3.35
C ILE A 687 20.72 -28.84 2.67
N GLY A 688 19.43 -28.70 2.97
CA GLY A 688 18.60 -27.59 2.50
C GLY A 688 17.44 -27.33 3.46
N PHE A 689 17.28 -26.09 3.90
CA PHE A 689 16.15 -25.60 4.70
C PHE A 689 16.12 -24.08 4.61
N ASN A 690 14.94 -23.47 4.62
CA ASN A 690 14.77 -22.02 4.44
C ASN A 690 14.01 -21.34 5.59
N ASN A 691 13.39 -22.12 6.47
CA ASN A 691 12.82 -21.65 7.72
C ASN A 691 12.77 -22.76 8.78
N TRP A 692 12.45 -22.32 9.99
CA TRP A 692 12.03 -23.17 11.09
C TRP A 692 10.51 -23.16 11.19
N THR A 693 9.95 -24.24 11.76
CA THR A 693 8.52 -24.32 12.05
C THR A 693 8.33 -24.69 13.52
N SER A 694 7.34 -24.09 14.16
CA SER A 694 6.91 -24.42 15.52
C SER A 694 5.71 -25.34 15.44
N LEU A 695 5.78 -26.49 16.12
CA LEU A 695 4.66 -27.44 16.26
C LEU A 695 3.50 -26.85 17.08
N LEU A 696 3.65 -25.67 17.69
CA LEU A 696 2.52 -24.95 18.29
C LEU A 696 1.48 -24.55 17.23
N ALA A 697 1.89 -24.38 15.97
CA ALA A 697 0.97 -24.13 14.84
C ALA A 697 0.12 -25.36 14.45
N THR A 698 0.46 -26.56 14.90
CA THR A 698 -0.30 -27.81 14.64
C THR A 698 -1.03 -28.32 15.87
N ASN A 699 -0.82 -27.72 17.04
CA ASN A 699 -1.39 -28.20 18.28
C ASN A 699 -2.80 -27.63 18.48
N GLN A 700 -3.82 -28.36 17.99
CA GLN A 700 -5.22 -28.14 18.36
C GLN A 700 -5.40 -28.06 19.89
N ASP A 701 -4.48 -28.63 20.67
CA ASP A 701 -4.52 -28.61 22.12
C ASP A 701 -4.03 -27.27 22.73
N TYR A 702 -3.29 -26.41 22.02
CA TYR A 702 -3.01 -25.03 22.49
C TYR A 702 -4.27 -24.16 22.41
N VAL A 703 -5.11 -24.39 21.38
CA VAL A 703 -6.44 -23.79 21.26
C VAL A 703 -7.39 -24.31 22.35
N LYS A 704 -7.25 -25.57 22.79
CA LYS A 704 -8.01 -26.11 23.93
C LYS A 704 -7.48 -25.66 25.30
N SER A 705 -6.17 -25.45 25.44
CA SER A 705 -5.52 -25.13 26.73
C SER A 705 -5.38 -23.62 27.00
N GLY A 706 -5.50 -22.76 25.99
CA GLY A 706 -5.59 -21.29 26.13
C GLY A 706 -6.85 -20.78 26.82
N GLY A 707 -7.71 -21.68 27.31
CA GLY A 707 -9.03 -21.37 27.85
C GLY A 707 -9.94 -20.81 26.76
N MET A 708 -11.20 -20.57 27.10
CA MET A 708 -12.22 -20.01 26.19
C MET A 708 -11.94 -18.57 25.67
N LYS A 709 -10.68 -18.16 25.53
CA LYS A 709 -10.26 -16.78 25.25
C LYS A 709 -10.22 -16.45 23.76
N PHE A 710 -9.84 -17.41 22.91
CA PHE A 710 -9.81 -17.26 21.46
C PHE A 710 -10.82 -18.18 20.80
N SER A 711 -11.61 -17.59 19.91
CA SER A 711 -12.56 -18.33 19.09
C SER A 711 -11.91 -18.63 17.75
N CYS A 712 -11.65 -19.90 17.48
CA CYS A 712 -11.40 -20.42 16.13
C CYS A 712 -12.77 -20.77 15.55
N TYR A 713 -13.29 -19.96 14.62
CA TYR A 713 -14.56 -20.21 13.93
C TYR A 713 -14.37 -20.32 12.42
#